data_AF-A0A9F7TJE7-F1
#
_entry.id   AF-A0A9F7TJE7-F1
#
_cell.length_a   1.000
_cell.length_b   1.000
_cell.length_c   1.000
_cell.angle_alpha   90.00
_cell.angle_beta   90.00
_cell.angle_gamma   90.00
#
_symmetry.space_group_name_H-M   'P 1'
#
loop_
_entity.id
_entity.type
_entity.pdbx_description
1 polymer ?
#
loop_
_entity_poly.entity_id
_entity_poly.type
_entity_poly.pdbx_seq_one_letter_code
_entity_poly.pdbx_strand_id
1 'polypeptide(L)'
;MAEAVTLNDCLQLSYLPSKKSHMLLLYPREILILDLELSQTVGVVAIERSGVPFMQVIPCAQRDALYCLHDNGCVTLRVCRSTALSAEETAVPSETEQGVQELSYDLRSQCDAIRVTKTVRPYRAVICPVNENRAALVVSDGRIMLWELKAHTGKVSSNLSSGLSPLYSPVNFCGTPLGQNQKRIPDLSLNSMIGPTLISGVDPPVSMVGQQEVQLKFLLTGLLSGLPLPPFSLRMCPPLTTKNIQHYQPLLAVGSSNGSVLVYNLTSGLLHKELSVHSCEVRGIEWVSLTSFLSFATSAPNNLGLVRNELQHVDLRTGRCFAFRGERGNDEPAIEMIKVSHLKQYLVVVFRDKPLELWDVRTGTLLREMAKNFPSVTALEWSPSHNLRSLKKKQMAAREAMARQTTLADAEQSSVESSVISLLQDAESKAETSQGISAREHFVFTDTDGQVFHITVEGNTVKEGARIPPDGSMGSIACIAWKGDTLVLGDVDGNLNFWDLKARLSRGIPTHRGWVKKIRFAPGKGNQKLLVMYTDGAEVWDTKEVQMVSSIRVGRNVSYRILDIDWCTSDKVVLASDDGCVRVLEMAMKSASYRMDEQDLTDPVWCPYLLLPRAALTLKAFLLLQPWSGTFTMDITQVDYQEKDEIKGLVQEQLNSLSNDVKSVLQDPELNLLQRCLLVSRLFGDESDLQFWNVAAHYIKSFSQARQLSVPTPDGQTQPECSQSTTQCHLDICHDILCESSFFQRFQLERVHLQEVKRSSYEHTKKCADQLLLLGQTDRAVQLLLETSAENPSYYCDSLKACLVTTIPSSGPSQSTIKLVATNMIASGKLAEGVQLLCLIDKAADACRYLQTYGEWNRAAWLAKVRLNPTEASDVLKRWAEYLCSSQVNQKSKAILVLLSLGCFQKVGEMLHSMRYFDRAALFIEACLKYGVMEANDTTNKLIGAAFSSYAGLLRSVGLREGAALWASKAGGAGEELLEELFQNEGSGSDVSPGEEEKKSSLGVTESL
;
A
#
# COMPACT_ATOMS: atom_id res chain seq x y z
N MET A 1 -8.55 -20.42 -42.86
CA MET A 1 -8.23 -18.98 -43.06
C MET A 1 -8.00 -18.40 -41.68
N ALA A 2 -6.79 -17.91 -41.44
CA ALA A 2 -6.41 -17.29 -40.17
C ALA A 2 -7.15 -15.97 -40.03
N GLU A 3 -8.04 -15.86 -39.03
CA GLU A 3 -8.49 -14.55 -38.57
C GLU A 3 -7.25 -13.81 -38.08
N ALA A 4 -6.96 -12.69 -38.75
CA ALA A 4 -5.95 -11.75 -38.31
C ALA A 4 -6.35 -11.25 -36.93
N VAL A 5 -5.72 -11.83 -35.90
CA VAL A 5 -5.66 -11.27 -34.55
C VAL A 5 -5.11 -9.86 -34.74
N THR A 6 -5.97 -8.85 -34.64
CA THR A 6 -5.51 -7.49 -34.36
C THR A 6 -4.66 -7.62 -33.11
N LEU A 7 -3.33 -7.48 -33.25
CA LEU A 7 -2.38 -7.52 -32.14
C LEU A 7 -2.84 -6.46 -31.13
N ASN A 8 -3.65 -6.88 -30.15
CA ASN A 8 -3.96 -6.07 -28.99
C ASN A 8 -2.63 -5.90 -28.25
N ASP A 9 -2.30 -4.68 -27.88
CA ASP A 9 -1.08 -4.39 -27.14
C ASP A 9 -1.01 -5.28 -25.89
N CYS A 10 0.11 -6.01 -25.75
CA CYS A 10 0.37 -6.81 -24.55
C CYS A 10 0.48 -5.86 -23.36
N LEU A 11 -0.46 -5.95 -22.42
CA LEU A 11 -0.59 -5.02 -21.29
C LEU A 11 0.49 -5.24 -20.23
N GLN A 12 0.88 -6.50 -20.00
CA GLN A 12 1.83 -6.86 -18.96
C GLN A 12 2.57 -8.17 -19.28
N LEU A 13 3.84 -8.22 -18.88
CA LEU A 13 4.68 -9.43 -18.82
C LEU A 13 4.98 -9.74 -17.36
N SER A 14 4.82 -11.00 -16.93
CA SER A 14 5.12 -11.42 -15.55
C SER A 14 5.67 -12.83 -15.51
N TYR A 15 6.70 -13.09 -14.70
CA TYR A 15 7.09 -14.47 -14.37
C TYR A 15 6.10 -15.08 -13.39
N LEU A 16 5.89 -16.40 -13.47
CA LEU A 16 5.10 -17.15 -12.51
C LEU A 16 6.03 -17.67 -11.39
N PRO A 17 5.96 -17.14 -10.15
CA PRO A 17 6.90 -17.50 -9.09
C PRO A 17 6.71 -18.93 -8.58
N SER A 18 5.48 -19.47 -8.66
CA SER A 18 5.14 -20.83 -8.26
C SER A 18 5.75 -21.90 -9.18
N LYS A 19 5.95 -21.59 -10.47
CA LYS A 19 6.47 -22.51 -11.49
C LYS A 19 7.56 -21.84 -12.31
N LYS A 20 8.80 -22.23 -12.06
CA LYS A 20 9.96 -21.73 -12.79
C LYS A 20 9.84 -21.94 -14.30
N SER A 21 10.50 -21.06 -15.05
CA SER A 21 10.51 -21.04 -16.52
C SER A 21 9.13 -20.76 -17.16
N HIS A 22 8.10 -20.39 -16.40
CA HIS A 22 6.81 -19.97 -16.92
C HIS A 22 6.67 -18.44 -16.89
N MET A 23 6.13 -17.87 -17.97
CA MET A 23 5.86 -16.45 -18.13
C MET A 23 4.41 -16.23 -18.55
N LEU A 24 3.78 -15.20 -17.99
CA LEU A 24 2.44 -14.76 -18.30
C LEU A 24 2.51 -13.57 -19.26
N LEU A 25 1.80 -13.68 -20.38
CA LEU A 25 1.47 -12.57 -21.28
C LEU A 25 0.03 -12.14 -21.02
N LEU A 26 -0.17 -10.89 -20.64
CA LEU A 26 -1.49 -10.34 -20.41
C LEU A 26 -1.99 -9.56 -21.62
N TYR A 27 -3.15 -9.96 -22.13
CA TYR A 27 -3.94 -9.22 -23.09
C TYR A 27 -5.29 -8.82 -22.47
N PRO A 28 -6.02 -7.85 -23.05
CA PRO A 28 -7.28 -7.38 -22.48
C PRO A 28 -8.32 -8.49 -22.26
N ARG A 29 -8.29 -9.59 -23.02
CA ARG A 29 -9.30 -10.67 -22.90
C ARG A 29 -8.73 -12.06 -22.64
N GLU A 30 -7.41 -12.19 -22.58
CA GLU A 30 -6.76 -13.47 -22.38
C GLU A 30 -5.41 -13.32 -21.67
N ILE A 31 -5.04 -14.35 -20.91
CA ILE A 31 -3.71 -14.49 -20.32
C ILE A 31 -3.09 -15.73 -20.96
N LEU A 32 -1.98 -15.56 -21.66
CA LEU A 32 -1.21 -16.67 -22.21
C LEU A 32 -0.12 -17.07 -21.23
N ILE A 33 -0.01 -18.36 -20.94
CA ILE A 33 1.04 -18.93 -20.10
C ILE A 33 2.04 -19.59 -21.03
N LEU A 34 3.25 -19.04 -21.09
CA LEU A 34 4.35 -19.52 -21.93
C LEU A 34 5.38 -20.27 -21.08
N ASP A 35 5.80 -21.44 -21.56
CA ASP A 35 7.02 -22.10 -21.09
C ASP A 35 8.22 -21.58 -21.90
N LEU A 36 9.20 -21.00 -21.20
CA LEU A 36 10.39 -20.39 -21.78
C LEU A 36 11.45 -21.39 -22.25
N GLU A 37 11.40 -22.66 -21.81
CA GLU A 37 12.34 -23.69 -22.25
C GLU A 37 12.01 -24.18 -23.66
N LEU A 38 10.70 -24.31 -23.96
CA LEU A 38 10.18 -24.68 -25.28
C LEU A 38 9.69 -23.50 -26.11
N SER A 39 9.57 -22.30 -25.53
CA SER A 39 8.97 -21.11 -26.15
C SER A 39 7.54 -21.38 -26.65
N GLN A 40 6.73 -22.08 -25.84
CA GLN A 40 5.41 -22.55 -26.22
C GLN A 40 4.32 -22.19 -25.20
N THR A 41 3.11 -21.91 -25.67
CA THR A 41 1.92 -21.71 -24.84
C THR A 41 1.45 -23.01 -24.19
N VAL A 42 1.57 -23.07 -22.87
CA VAL A 42 1.19 -24.21 -22.02
C VAL A 42 -0.19 -24.06 -21.41
N GLY A 43 -0.72 -22.85 -21.31
CA GLY A 43 -2.08 -22.58 -20.83
C GLY A 43 -2.64 -21.27 -21.36
N VAL A 44 -3.97 -21.19 -21.47
CA VAL A 44 -4.69 -19.97 -21.83
C VAL A 44 -5.82 -19.74 -20.83
N VAL A 45 -5.85 -18.54 -20.25
CA VAL A 45 -6.96 -18.09 -19.39
C VAL A 45 -7.71 -17.00 -20.14
N ALA A 46 -8.80 -17.37 -20.80
CA ALA A 46 -9.63 -16.45 -21.58
C ALA A 46 -10.82 -15.92 -20.75
N ILE A 47 -11.29 -14.73 -21.11
CA ILE A 47 -12.58 -14.17 -20.67
C ILE A 47 -13.62 -14.41 -21.76
N GLU A 48 -14.85 -14.75 -21.36
CA GLU A 48 -15.99 -14.83 -22.27
C GLU A 48 -16.28 -13.48 -22.95
N ARG A 49 -16.98 -13.50 -24.09
CA ARG A 49 -17.18 -12.30 -24.93
C ARG A 49 -17.84 -11.12 -24.21
N SER A 50 -18.69 -11.37 -23.22
CA SER A 50 -19.39 -10.37 -22.40
C SER A 50 -18.65 -9.96 -21.13
N GLY A 51 -17.53 -10.59 -20.81
CA GLY A 51 -16.78 -10.31 -19.59
C GLY A 51 -15.97 -9.00 -19.67
N VAL A 52 -15.64 -8.46 -18.51
CA VAL A 52 -14.89 -7.20 -18.38
C VAL A 52 -13.40 -7.46 -18.64
N PRO A 53 -12.73 -6.68 -19.51
CA PRO A 53 -11.32 -6.87 -19.83
C PRO A 53 -10.39 -6.84 -18.62
N PHE A 54 -9.26 -7.54 -18.72
CA PHE A 54 -8.17 -7.46 -17.78
C PHE A 54 -7.35 -6.17 -17.95
N MET A 55 -6.88 -5.64 -16.83
CA MET A 55 -5.91 -4.55 -16.75
C MET A 55 -4.54 -5.01 -16.24
N GLN A 56 -4.53 -5.96 -15.31
CA GLN A 56 -3.32 -6.41 -14.62
C GLN A 56 -3.47 -7.87 -14.16
N VAL A 57 -2.37 -8.61 -14.17
CA VAL A 57 -2.26 -9.95 -13.57
C VAL A 57 -1.13 -9.95 -12.54
N ILE A 58 -1.37 -10.56 -11.38
CA ILE A 58 -0.41 -10.64 -10.28
C ILE A 58 -0.34 -12.11 -9.84
N PRO A 59 0.72 -12.84 -10.21
CA PRO A 59 0.87 -14.23 -9.82
C PRO A 59 1.35 -14.37 -8.37
N CYS A 60 0.86 -15.41 -7.71
CA CYS A 60 1.23 -15.80 -6.36
C CYS A 60 2.44 -16.74 -6.35
N ALA A 61 3.28 -16.61 -5.33
CA ALA A 61 4.39 -17.51 -5.03
C ALA A 61 3.96 -18.64 -4.09
N GLN A 62 3.09 -18.40 -3.11
CA GLN A 62 2.78 -19.42 -2.10
C GLN A 62 1.90 -20.56 -2.63
N ARG A 63 0.99 -20.23 -3.54
CA ARG A 63 0.08 -21.16 -4.22
C ARG A 63 0.03 -20.82 -5.69
N ASP A 64 -0.26 -21.81 -6.53
CA ASP A 64 -0.41 -21.60 -7.96
C ASP A 64 -1.74 -20.89 -8.28
N ALA A 65 -1.73 -19.58 -8.07
CA ALA A 65 -2.89 -18.70 -8.16
C ALA A 65 -2.53 -17.37 -8.83
N LEU A 66 -3.53 -16.75 -9.43
CA LEU A 66 -3.44 -15.49 -10.17
C LEU A 66 -4.49 -14.52 -9.64
N TYR A 67 -4.06 -13.35 -9.17
CA TYR A 67 -4.96 -12.21 -9.01
C TYR A 67 -5.09 -11.47 -10.35
N CYS A 68 -6.31 -11.12 -10.74
CA CYS A 68 -6.55 -10.36 -11.97
C CYS A 68 -7.38 -9.10 -11.65
N LEU A 69 -6.88 -7.93 -12.06
CA LEU A 69 -7.61 -6.67 -12.01
C LEU A 69 -8.36 -6.47 -13.33
N HIS A 70 -9.62 -6.05 -13.25
CA HIS A 70 -10.47 -5.77 -14.41
C HIS A 70 -10.74 -4.26 -14.59
N ASP A 71 -11.14 -3.84 -15.79
CA ASP A 71 -11.44 -2.44 -16.14
C ASP A 71 -12.50 -1.78 -15.25
N ASN A 72 -13.39 -2.58 -14.65
CA ASN A 72 -14.42 -2.11 -13.71
C ASN A 72 -13.91 -2.02 -12.25
N GLY A 73 -12.61 -2.21 -12.03
CA GLY A 73 -11.95 -2.23 -10.72
C GLY A 73 -12.26 -3.44 -9.85
N CYS A 74 -12.89 -4.48 -10.42
CA CYS A 74 -13.02 -5.77 -9.75
C CYS A 74 -11.66 -6.49 -9.74
N VAL A 75 -11.31 -7.08 -8.59
CA VAL A 75 -10.17 -7.98 -8.41
C VAL A 75 -10.72 -9.40 -8.28
N THR A 76 -10.24 -10.29 -9.14
CA THR A 76 -10.58 -11.72 -9.10
C THR A 76 -9.38 -12.55 -8.66
N LEU A 77 -9.63 -13.67 -8.00
CA LEU A 77 -8.63 -14.68 -7.66
C LEU A 77 -8.95 -15.96 -8.42
N ARG A 78 -7.99 -16.43 -9.22
CA ARG A 78 -8.06 -17.69 -9.95
C ARG A 78 -7.00 -18.66 -9.43
N VAL A 79 -7.34 -19.93 -9.27
CA VAL A 79 -6.43 -20.97 -8.74
C VAL A 79 -6.27 -22.07 -9.78
N CYS A 80 -5.04 -22.56 -9.98
CA CYS A 80 -4.75 -23.63 -10.92
C CYS A 80 -5.57 -24.88 -10.58
N ARG A 81 -6.20 -25.47 -11.60
CA ARG A 81 -6.92 -26.74 -11.48
C ARG A 81 -5.90 -27.86 -11.31
N SER A 82 -6.13 -28.76 -10.34
CA SER A 82 -5.36 -30.00 -10.22
C SER A 82 -5.94 -31.03 -11.19
N THR A 83 -5.10 -31.56 -12.07
CA THR A 83 -5.40 -32.68 -12.97
C THR A 83 -5.30 -34.00 -12.22
N ALA A 84 -6.16 -34.20 -11.23
CA ALA A 84 -6.46 -35.55 -10.75
C ALA A 84 -7.42 -36.18 -11.76
N LEU A 85 -7.00 -37.24 -12.44
CA LEU A 85 -7.89 -38.08 -13.24
C LEU A 85 -9.02 -38.54 -12.31
N SER A 86 -10.24 -38.08 -12.54
CA SER A 86 -11.42 -38.63 -11.89
C SER A 86 -11.54 -40.10 -12.30
N ALA A 87 -11.23 -41.01 -11.38
CA ALA A 87 -11.28 -42.45 -11.59
C ALA A 87 -12.72 -43.02 -11.72
N GLU A 88 -13.72 -42.19 -12.00
CA GLU A 88 -15.12 -42.58 -12.16
C GLU A 88 -15.71 -42.12 -13.50
N GLU A 89 -15.07 -42.49 -14.61
CA GLU A 89 -15.78 -42.62 -15.89
C GLU A 89 -15.63 -44.05 -16.40
N THR A 90 -16.47 -44.92 -15.85
CA THR A 90 -16.85 -46.17 -16.52
C THR A 90 -17.82 -45.86 -17.65
N ALA A 91 -17.32 -45.20 -18.69
CA ALA A 91 -18.01 -45.10 -19.96
C ALA A 91 -16.97 -45.20 -21.09
N VAL A 92 -17.25 -46.11 -22.01
CA VAL A 92 -16.48 -46.50 -23.20
C VAL A 92 -15.62 -45.35 -23.76
N PRO A 93 -14.30 -45.55 -23.98
CA PRO A 93 -13.47 -44.51 -24.58
C PRO A 93 -13.91 -44.31 -26.03
N SER A 94 -14.56 -43.20 -26.33
CA SER A 94 -14.66 -42.71 -27.69
C SER A 94 -13.28 -42.18 -28.10
N GLU A 95 -12.71 -42.72 -29.19
CA GLU A 95 -11.36 -42.48 -29.70
C GLU A 95 -11.04 -41.03 -30.15
N THR A 96 -11.69 -40.00 -29.60
CA THR A 96 -11.53 -38.60 -30.09
C THR A 96 -11.18 -37.56 -29.03
N GLU A 97 -11.12 -37.88 -27.74
CA GLU A 97 -10.63 -36.92 -26.73
C GLU A 97 -9.65 -37.59 -25.76
N GLN A 98 -8.41 -37.80 -26.20
CA GLN A 98 -7.28 -37.86 -25.26
C GLN A 98 -7.21 -36.48 -24.60
N GLY A 99 -7.70 -36.38 -23.36
CA GLY A 99 -7.82 -35.12 -22.61
C GLY A 99 -6.53 -34.31 -22.65
N VAL A 100 -6.57 -33.17 -23.34
CA VAL A 100 -5.42 -32.26 -23.47
C VAL A 100 -5.12 -31.71 -22.08
N GLN A 101 -3.99 -32.13 -21.50
CA GLN A 101 -3.51 -31.63 -20.22
C GLN A 101 -3.03 -30.18 -20.37
N GLU A 102 -3.94 -29.23 -20.14
CA GLU A 102 -3.68 -27.80 -20.21
C GLU A 102 -3.67 -27.15 -18.82
N LEU A 103 -2.73 -26.23 -18.60
CA LEU A 103 -2.70 -25.37 -17.42
C LEU A 103 -3.94 -24.45 -17.41
N SER A 104 -4.91 -24.80 -16.57
CA SER A 104 -6.18 -24.09 -16.43
C SER A 104 -6.31 -23.46 -15.05
N TYR A 105 -6.85 -22.23 -15.00
CA TYR A 105 -7.04 -21.47 -13.77
C TYR A 105 -8.51 -21.13 -13.56
N ASP A 106 -9.10 -21.71 -12.52
CA ASP A 106 -10.51 -21.58 -12.19
C ASP A 106 -10.75 -20.35 -11.31
N LEU A 107 -11.80 -19.58 -11.62
CA LEU A 107 -12.24 -18.45 -10.80
C LEU A 107 -12.76 -18.94 -9.45
N ARG A 108 -12.14 -18.50 -8.35
CA ARG A 108 -12.49 -18.90 -6.97
C ARG A 108 -13.14 -17.81 -6.14
N SER A 109 -12.77 -16.55 -6.37
CA SER A 109 -13.33 -15.42 -5.65
C SER A 109 -13.24 -14.14 -6.48
N GLN A 110 -14.14 -13.20 -6.22
CA GLN A 110 -14.15 -11.87 -6.84
C GLN A 110 -14.59 -10.83 -5.82
N CYS A 111 -13.98 -9.64 -5.84
CA CYS A 111 -14.44 -8.52 -5.04
C CYS A 111 -15.55 -7.74 -5.76
N ASP A 112 -16.21 -6.84 -5.04
CA ASP A 112 -17.20 -5.96 -5.64
C ASP A 112 -16.54 -4.99 -6.63
N ALA A 113 -17.20 -4.76 -7.77
CA ALA A 113 -16.75 -3.81 -8.77
C ALA A 113 -16.99 -2.36 -8.30
N ILE A 114 -16.11 -1.44 -8.70
CA ILE A 114 -16.30 -0.01 -8.43
C ILE A 114 -17.16 0.61 -9.53
N ARG A 115 -17.91 1.66 -9.17
CA ARG A 115 -18.65 2.44 -10.16
C ARG A 115 -17.68 3.30 -10.96
N VAL A 116 -17.29 2.81 -12.14
CA VAL A 116 -16.44 3.55 -13.08
C VAL A 116 -17.22 4.70 -13.70
N THR A 117 -16.63 5.90 -13.70
CA THR A 117 -17.15 7.10 -14.36
C THR A 117 -16.07 7.71 -15.25
N LYS A 118 -16.36 8.80 -15.98
CA LYS A 118 -15.33 9.48 -16.79
C LYS A 118 -14.14 9.99 -15.95
N THR A 119 -14.34 10.24 -14.66
CA THR A 119 -13.35 10.81 -13.75
C THR A 119 -12.78 9.78 -12.75
N VAL A 120 -13.44 8.63 -12.61
CA VAL A 120 -13.09 7.58 -11.65
C VAL A 120 -12.86 6.26 -12.39
N ARG A 121 -11.60 5.83 -12.49
CA ARG A 121 -11.20 4.55 -13.06
C ARG A 121 -10.16 3.85 -12.17
N PRO A 122 -10.14 2.50 -12.13
CA PRO A 122 -9.05 1.79 -11.47
C PRO A 122 -7.72 2.11 -12.16
N TYR A 123 -6.65 2.15 -11.38
CA TYR A 123 -5.29 2.38 -11.89
C TYR A 123 -4.45 1.12 -11.79
N ARG A 124 -4.28 0.60 -10.57
CA ARG A 124 -3.45 -0.58 -10.31
C ARG A 124 -3.86 -1.27 -9.02
N ALA A 125 -3.70 -2.59 -8.98
CA ALA A 125 -3.78 -3.38 -7.77
C ALA A 125 -2.37 -3.86 -7.35
N VAL A 126 -2.15 -3.96 -6.04
CA VAL A 126 -0.93 -4.52 -5.45
C VAL A 126 -1.34 -5.55 -4.41
N ILE A 127 -0.68 -6.70 -4.42
CA ILE A 127 -0.90 -7.78 -3.45
C ILE A 127 0.26 -7.78 -2.46
N CYS A 128 -0.01 -8.04 -1.18
CA CYS A 128 1.03 -8.22 -0.18
C CYS A 128 1.93 -9.42 -0.57
N PRO A 129 3.23 -9.23 -0.82
CA PRO A 129 4.12 -10.29 -1.32
C PRO A 129 4.38 -11.38 -0.26
N VAL A 130 4.20 -11.06 1.03
CA VAL A 130 4.46 -11.98 2.14
C VAL A 130 3.24 -12.83 2.45
N ASN A 131 2.04 -12.25 2.44
CA ASN A 131 0.83 -12.95 2.89
C ASN A 131 -0.06 -13.40 1.72
N GLU A 132 -0.04 -12.70 0.58
CA GLU A 132 -0.84 -13.01 -0.61
C GLU A 132 -2.36 -13.10 -0.39
N ASN A 133 -2.86 -12.60 0.74
CA ASN A 133 -4.29 -12.52 1.08
C ASN A 133 -4.79 -11.06 1.20
N ARG A 134 -3.92 -10.06 1.07
CA ARG A 134 -4.29 -8.64 1.12
C ARG A 134 -3.98 -7.96 -0.19
N ALA A 135 -4.93 -7.17 -0.68
CA ALA A 135 -4.83 -6.41 -1.92
C ALA A 135 -5.13 -4.93 -1.69
N ALA A 136 -4.36 -4.04 -2.30
CA ALA A 136 -4.63 -2.61 -2.34
C ALA A 136 -4.95 -2.20 -3.78
N LEU A 137 -6.11 -1.59 -4.00
CA LEU A 137 -6.54 -1.05 -5.29
C LEU A 137 -6.46 0.48 -5.26
N VAL A 138 -5.69 1.06 -6.18
CA VAL A 138 -5.59 2.51 -6.36
C VAL A 138 -6.52 2.96 -7.47
N VAL A 139 -7.29 4.01 -7.20
CA VAL A 139 -8.28 4.61 -8.12
C VAL A 139 -7.83 6.02 -8.53
N SER A 140 -8.20 6.46 -9.73
CA SER A 140 -7.75 7.74 -10.31
C SER A 140 -8.18 8.99 -9.55
N ASP A 141 -9.15 8.88 -8.65
CA ASP A 141 -9.60 9.98 -7.78
C ASP A 141 -8.80 10.07 -6.47
N GLY A 142 -7.70 9.30 -6.35
CA GLY A 142 -6.81 9.31 -5.19
C GLY A 142 -7.23 8.33 -4.09
N ARG A 143 -8.33 7.59 -4.26
CA ARG A 143 -8.75 6.59 -3.27
C ARG A 143 -7.91 5.32 -3.37
N ILE A 144 -7.60 4.74 -2.21
CA ILE A 144 -6.96 3.43 -2.06
C ILE A 144 -7.92 2.53 -1.29
N MET A 145 -8.37 1.45 -1.93
CA MET A 145 -9.24 0.44 -1.32
C MET A 145 -8.39 -0.75 -0.86
N LEU A 146 -8.48 -1.10 0.42
CA LEU A 146 -7.77 -2.23 1.01
C LEU A 146 -8.73 -3.41 1.15
N TRP A 147 -8.42 -4.49 0.47
CA TRP A 147 -9.18 -5.74 0.46
C TRP A 147 -8.40 -6.83 1.17
N GLU A 148 -9.08 -7.64 1.96
CA GLU A 148 -8.56 -8.85 2.61
C GLU A 148 -9.37 -10.07 2.15
N LEU A 149 -8.68 -11.10 1.69
CA LEU A 149 -9.24 -12.39 1.34
C LEU A 149 -9.33 -13.25 2.61
N LYS A 150 -10.51 -13.82 2.88
CA LYS A 150 -10.75 -14.75 4.00
C LYS A 150 -11.32 -16.08 3.53
N ALA A 151 -10.95 -17.15 4.23
CA ALA A 151 -11.44 -18.49 4.00
C ALA A 151 -12.62 -18.76 4.93
N HIS A 152 -13.70 -19.25 4.34
CA HIS A 152 -14.90 -19.65 5.06
C HIS A 152 -15.04 -21.16 4.93
N THR A 153 -15.01 -21.86 6.06
CA THR A 153 -15.25 -23.30 6.12
C THR A 153 -16.77 -23.51 6.14
N GLY A 154 -17.33 -24.01 5.05
CA GLY A 154 -18.76 -24.29 4.93
C GLY A 154 -19.13 -25.66 5.53
N LYS A 155 -20.38 -25.81 6.00
CA LYS A 155 -21.01 -27.14 6.04
C LYS A 155 -21.30 -27.53 4.58
N VAL A 156 -20.91 -28.73 4.18
CA VAL A 156 -21.09 -29.30 2.83
C VAL A 156 -22.44 -28.88 2.25
N SER A 157 -22.46 -27.84 1.42
CA SER A 157 -23.63 -27.49 0.63
C SER A 157 -23.52 -28.29 -0.65
N SER A 158 -24.41 -29.25 -0.83
CA SER A 158 -24.51 -30.17 -1.96
C SER A 158 -24.89 -29.48 -3.28
N ASN A 159 -24.26 -28.35 -3.62
CA ASN A 159 -24.35 -27.77 -4.95
C ASN A 159 -23.30 -28.42 -5.85
N LEU A 160 -23.58 -29.67 -6.24
CA LEU A 160 -22.90 -30.45 -7.28
C LEU A 160 -22.97 -29.80 -8.69
N SER A 161 -23.28 -28.51 -8.79
CA SER A 161 -23.61 -27.83 -10.05
C SER A 161 -22.52 -26.90 -10.59
N SER A 162 -21.37 -26.75 -9.93
CA SER A 162 -20.32 -25.81 -10.39
C SER A 162 -19.20 -26.44 -11.22
N GLY A 163 -19.05 -27.77 -11.26
CA GLY A 163 -17.96 -28.43 -12.00
C GLY A 163 -16.53 -28.05 -11.55
N LEU A 164 -16.39 -27.31 -10.44
CA LEU A 164 -15.11 -26.86 -9.90
C LEU A 164 -14.53 -27.91 -8.94
N SER A 165 -13.21 -28.12 -8.99
CA SER A 165 -12.53 -28.99 -8.02
C SER A 165 -12.59 -28.38 -6.61
N PRO A 166 -12.86 -29.15 -5.54
CA PRO A 166 -12.94 -28.61 -4.18
C PRO A 166 -11.58 -28.08 -3.70
N LEU A 167 -11.61 -26.99 -2.91
CA LEU A 167 -10.43 -26.47 -2.20
C LEU A 167 -10.50 -26.90 -0.74
N TYR A 168 -9.38 -27.34 -0.17
CA TYR A 168 -9.33 -27.80 1.21
C TYR A 168 -8.43 -26.92 2.07
N SER A 169 -8.80 -26.76 3.34
CA SER A 169 -7.96 -26.12 4.34
C SER A 169 -6.67 -26.91 4.55
N PRO A 170 -5.52 -26.24 4.76
CA PRO A 170 -4.30 -26.94 5.11
C PRO A 170 -4.44 -27.62 6.48
N VAL A 171 -3.92 -28.85 6.60
CA VAL A 171 -3.92 -29.63 7.85
C VAL A 171 -2.75 -29.23 8.76
N ASN A 172 -1.71 -28.67 8.16
CA ASN A 172 -0.42 -28.43 8.82
C ASN A 172 -0.05 -26.95 8.83
N PHE A 173 0.55 -26.52 9.93
CA PHE A 173 1.26 -25.25 10.04
C PHE A 173 2.72 -25.51 10.36
N CYS A 174 3.64 -24.93 9.60
CA CYS A 174 5.08 -25.24 9.65
C CYS A 174 5.40 -26.74 9.47
N GLY A 175 4.61 -27.50 8.71
CA GLY A 175 4.83 -28.94 8.53
C GLY A 175 4.46 -29.82 9.75
N THR A 176 3.76 -29.30 10.75
CA THR A 176 3.12 -30.12 11.82
C THR A 176 1.60 -30.01 11.73
N PRO A 177 0.88 -31.13 11.91
CA PRO A 177 -0.56 -31.05 12.18
C PRO A 177 -0.79 -30.25 13.45
N LEU A 178 -1.81 -29.40 13.46
CA LEU A 178 -2.23 -28.70 14.66
C LEU A 178 -2.67 -29.73 15.71
N GLY A 179 -2.24 -29.55 16.96
CA GLY A 179 -2.70 -30.40 18.06
C GLY A 179 -4.22 -30.30 18.26
N GLN A 180 -4.86 -31.34 18.81
CA GLN A 180 -6.31 -31.34 19.05
C GLN A 180 -6.76 -30.19 19.98
N ASN A 181 -5.88 -29.72 20.87
CA ASN A 181 -6.13 -28.62 21.81
C ASN A 181 -5.51 -27.28 21.37
N GLN A 182 -4.72 -27.27 20.29
CA GLN A 182 -4.04 -26.06 19.82
C GLN A 182 -5.05 -25.12 19.15
N LYS A 183 -4.96 -23.82 19.45
CA LYS A 183 -5.86 -22.83 18.82
C LYS A 183 -5.65 -22.78 17.31
N ARG A 184 -6.75 -22.66 16.55
CA ARG A 184 -6.71 -22.52 15.09
C ARG A 184 -5.94 -21.25 14.72
N ILE A 185 -4.95 -21.41 13.86
CA ILE A 185 -4.17 -20.29 13.34
C ILE A 185 -5.04 -19.53 12.33
N PRO A 186 -5.13 -18.19 12.43
CA PRO A 186 -5.96 -17.40 11.54
C PRO A 186 -5.47 -17.46 10.08
N ASP A 187 -6.35 -17.07 9.14
CA ASP A 187 -6.08 -16.92 7.70
C ASP A 187 -5.09 -15.78 7.43
N LEU A 188 -3.85 -15.96 7.83
CA LEU A 188 -2.81 -14.93 7.75
C LEU A 188 -2.18 -14.84 6.36
N SER A 189 -2.32 -15.89 5.56
CA SER A 189 -1.75 -15.96 4.22
C SER A 189 -2.46 -16.96 3.31
N LEU A 190 -2.27 -16.85 2.00
CA LEU A 190 -2.91 -17.73 1.01
C LEU A 190 -2.60 -19.22 1.27
N ASN A 191 -1.37 -19.58 1.65
CA ASN A 191 -1.02 -20.97 2.00
C ASN A 191 -1.59 -21.47 3.34
N SER A 192 -2.09 -20.58 4.21
CA SER A 192 -2.85 -20.96 5.41
C SER A 192 -4.33 -21.14 5.14
N MET A 193 -4.83 -20.60 4.02
CA MET A 193 -6.23 -20.66 3.62
C MET A 193 -6.52 -21.88 2.74
N ILE A 194 -5.56 -22.23 1.85
CA ILE A 194 -5.71 -23.30 0.87
C ILE A 194 -4.50 -24.24 0.96
N GLY A 195 -4.77 -25.55 0.93
CA GLY A 195 -3.74 -26.59 0.81
C GLY A 195 -2.91 -26.48 -0.49
N PRO A 196 -1.78 -27.20 -0.59
CA PRO A 196 -0.98 -27.23 -1.80
C PRO A 196 -1.77 -27.87 -2.96
N THR A 197 -1.53 -27.41 -4.18
CA THR A 197 -2.10 -28.03 -5.39
C THR A 197 -1.47 -29.42 -5.55
N LEU A 198 -2.30 -30.46 -5.58
CA LEU A 198 -1.83 -31.84 -5.74
C LEU A 198 -1.26 -32.07 -7.15
N ILE A 199 -0.06 -32.65 -7.21
CA ILE A 199 0.56 -33.15 -8.45
C ILE A 199 -0.19 -34.41 -8.90
N SER A 200 -0.39 -34.56 -10.21
CA SER A 200 -1.08 -35.73 -10.78
C SER A 200 -0.43 -37.06 -10.37
N GLY A 201 -1.22 -38.03 -9.90
CA GLY A 201 -0.74 -39.38 -9.53
C GLY A 201 -0.28 -39.56 -8.08
N VAL A 202 -0.36 -38.54 -7.24
CA VAL A 202 -0.44 -38.73 -5.78
C VAL A 202 -1.91 -38.97 -5.49
N ASP A 203 -2.27 -40.12 -4.90
CA ASP A 203 -3.64 -40.34 -4.44
C ASP A 203 -4.09 -39.08 -3.69
N PRO A 204 -5.23 -38.47 -4.04
CA PRO A 204 -5.76 -37.39 -3.21
C PRO A 204 -5.79 -37.97 -1.80
N PRO A 205 -5.18 -37.31 -0.81
CA PRO A 205 -5.15 -37.87 0.52
C PRO A 205 -6.61 -38.14 0.87
N VAL A 206 -6.97 -39.41 1.01
CA VAL A 206 -8.29 -39.85 1.45
C VAL A 206 -8.66 -38.92 2.58
N SER A 207 -9.75 -38.16 2.42
CA SER A 207 -10.12 -36.99 3.21
C SER A 207 -9.46 -37.03 4.58
N MET A 208 -8.33 -36.31 4.76
CA MET A 208 -7.59 -36.43 6.00
C MET A 208 -8.53 -36.05 7.14
N VAL A 209 -8.51 -36.80 8.24
CA VAL A 209 -9.29 -36.50 9.44
C VAL A 209 -8.96 -35.06 9.86
N GLY A 210 -9.90 -34.12 9.62
CA GLY A 210 -9.74 -32.69 9.92
C GLY A 210 -9.69 -31.73 8.73
N GLN A 211 -9.63 -32.19 7.46
CA GLN A 211 -9.72 -31.28 6.30
C GLN A 211 -11.15 -30.77 6.10
N GLN A 212 -11.30 -29.45 5.95
CA GLN A 212 -12.57 -28.80 5.66
C GLN A 212 -12.51 -28.17 4.27
N GLU A 213 -13.61 -28.26 3.52
CA GLU A 213 -13.73 -27.53 2.26
C GLU A 213 -13.80 -26.02 2.53
N VAL A 214 -13.09 -25.24 1.73
CA VAL A 214 -12.89 -23.80 1.92
C VAL A 214 -13.47 -23.02 0.75
N GLN A 215 -14.26 -21.99 1.07
CA GLN A 215 -14.69 -20.96 0.13
C GLN A 215 -13.97 -19.64 0.43
N LEU A 216 -13.55 -18.93 -0.62
CA LEU A 216 -12.77 -17.71 -0.50
C LEU A 216 -13.65 -16.48 -0.74
N LYS A 217 -13.53 -15.45 0.11
CA LYS A 217 -14.29 -14.21 -0.02
C LYS A 217 -13.40 -12.99 0.22
N PHE A 218 -13.54 -11.98 -0.63
CA PHE A 218 -12.95 -10.66 -0.40
C PHE A 218 -13.79 -9.82 0.57
N LEU A 219 -13.11 -9.11 1.46
CA LEU A 219 -13.69 -8.16 2.41
C LEU A 219 -12.97 -6.82 2.26
N LEU A 220 -13.72 -5.73 2.10
CA LEU A 220 -13.15 -4.38 2.14
C LEU A 220 -12.82 -4.05 3.61
N THR A 221 -11.54 -3.96 3.94
CA THR A 221 -11.06 -3.71 5.32
C THR A 221 -10.59 -2.29 5.54
N GLY A 222 -10.34 -1.52 4.48
CA GLY A 222 -9.94 -0.12 4.60
C GLY A 222 -10.20 0.69 3.35
N LEU A 223 -10.38 1.99 3.53
CA LEU A 223 -10.53 2.98 2.47
C LEU A 223 -9.74 4.23 2.85
N LEU A 224 -8.66 4.50 2.12
CA LEU A 224 -7.90 5.74 2.25
C LEU A 224 -8.34 6.69 1.14
N SER A 225 -8.62 7.95 1.50
CA SER A 225 -9.05 8.97 0.55
C SER A 225 -7.94 9.99 0.35
N GLY A 226 -7.34 10.01 -0.84
CA GLY A 226 -6.34 10.97 -1.25
C GLY A 226 -6.92 12.19 -1.97
N LEU A 227 -6.04 13.11 -2.36
CA LEU A 227 -6.40 14.20 -3.27
C LEU A 227 -6.48 13.67 -4.71
N PRO A 228 -7.52 14.04 -5.48
CA PRO A 228 -7.61 13.70 -6.90
C PRO A 228 -6.57 14.48 -7.71
N LEU A 229 -6.45 14.20 -9.00
CA LEU A 229 -5.55 14.97 -9.86
C LEU A 229 -6.00 16.46 -9.96
N PRO A 230 -5.04 17.41 -9.98
CA PRO A 230 -5.33 18.84 -10.11
C PRO A 230 -6.06 19.16 -11.43
N PRO A 231 -6.69 20.36 -11.56
CA PRO A 231 -6.55 21.55 -10.71
C PRO A 231 -7.28 21.49 -9.36
N PHE A 232 -6.79 22.32 -8.42
CA PHE A 232 -7.39 22.51 -7.09
C PHE A 232 -7.75 23.98 -6.84
N SER A 233 -8.87 24.22 -6.16
CA SER A 233 -9.20 25.52 -5.56
C SER A 233 -9.13 25.42 -4.05
N LEU A 234 -8.31 26.25 -3.39
CA LEU A 234 -8.13 26.21 -1.94
C LEU A 234 -8.86 27.34 -1.22
N ARG A 235 -9.47 26.99 -0.08
CA ARG A 235 -9.92 28.01 0.86
C ARG A 235 -9.89 27.57 2.31
N MET A 236 -9.10 28.28 3.13
CA MET A 236 -9.08 28.10 4.58
C MET A 236 -10.35 28.65 5.23
N CYS A 237 -10.82 27.98 6.29
CA CYS A 237 -11.93 28.43 7.11
C CYS A 237 -11.66 29.82 7.72
N PRO A 238 -12.70 30.55 8.15
CA PRO A 238 -12.51 31.82 8.84
C PRO A 238 -11.58 31.66 10.04
N PRO A 239 -10.64 32.61 10.28
CA PRO A 239 -9.56 32.41 11.23
C PRO A 239 -10.02 32.35 12.69
N LEU A 240 -9.14 31.80 13.53
CA LEU A 240 -9.33 31.76 14.98
C LEU A 240 -9.42 33.18 15.57
N THR A 241 -10.39 33.38 16.45
CA THR A 241 -10.64 34.59 17.22
C THR A 241 -11.03 34.24 18.64
N THR A 242 -10.97 35.21 19.56
CA THR A 242 -11.43 35.01 20.94
C THR A 242 -12.91 34.63 21.03
N LYS A 243 -13.73 34.94 20.02
CA LYS A 243 -15.17 34.65 20.00
C LYS A 243 -15.51 33.24 19.54
N ASN A 244 -14.67 32.61 18.73
CA ASN A 244 -14.94 31.30 18.13
C ASN A 244 -14.02 30.18 18.64
N ILE A 245 -13.14 30.46 19.62
CA ILE A 245 -12.15 29.51 20.14
C ILE A 245 -12.73 28.16 20.57
N GLN A 246 -13.95 28.15 21.14
CA GLN A 246 -14.60 26.91 21.60
C GLN A 246 -15.13 26.02 20.47
N HIS A 247 -15.28 26.55 19.25
CA HIS A 247 -15.87 25.84 18.11
C HIS A 247 -14.95 25.83 16.88
N TYR A 248 -13.77 26.44 16.99
CA TYR A 248 -12.85 26.57 15.86
C TYR A 248 -12.16 25.24 15.57
N GLN A 249 -12.12 24.90 14.29
CA GLN A 249 -11.32 23.81 13.75
C GLN A 249 -10.60 24.34 12.51
N PRO A 250 -9.31 24.03 12.30
CA PRO A 250 -8.55 24.51 11.15
C PRO A 250 -8.89 23.70 9.89
N LEU A 251 -10.08 23.95 9.36
CA LEU A 251 -10.62 23.25 8.20
C LEU A 251 -10.20 23.94 6.90
N LEU A 252 -9.62 23.18 5.99
CA LEU A 252 -9.29 23.58 4.63
C LEU A 252 -10.27 22.94 3.65
N ALA A 253 -10.99 23.74 2.88
CA ALA A 253 -11.79 23.25 1.76
C ALA A 253 -10.95 23.24 0.48
N VAL A 254 -10.95 22.10 -0.20
CA VAL A 254 -10.25 21.84 -1.46
C VAL A 254 -11.27 21.43 -2.50
N GLY A 255 -11.50 22.29 -3.48
CA GLY A 255 -12.31 21.99 -4.66
C GLY A 255 -11.47 21.21 -5.66
N SER A 256 -12.08 20.22 -6.30
CA SER A 256 -11.40 19.33 -7.25
C SER A 256 -11.96 19.41 -8.66
N SER A 257 -11.20 18.84 -9.60
CA SER A 257 -11.56 18.75 -11.02
C SER A 257 -12.79 17.88 -11.30
N ASN A 258 -13.14 16.96 -10.40
CA ASN A 258 -14.29 16.06 -10.54
C ASN A 258 -15.60 16.62 -9.95
N GLY A 259 -15.59 17.84 -9.40
CA GLY A 259 -16.75 18.49 -8.79
C GLY A 259 -16.96 18.18 -7.31
N SER A 260 -16.09 17.39 -6.69
CA SER A 260 -16.09 17.18 -5.24
C SER A 260 -15.38 18.32 -4.50
N VAL A 261 -15.85 18.60 -3.29
CA VAL A 261 -15.17 19.44 -2.30
C VAL A 261 -14.71 18.55 -1.15
N LEU A 262 -13.39 18.48 -0.97
CA LEU A 262 -12.73 17.75 0.11
C LEU A 262 -12.39 18.73 1.23
N VAL A 263 -12.75 18.38 2.46
CA VAL A 263 -12.53 19.23 3.63
C VAL A 263 -11.53 18.53 4.52
N TYR A 264 -10.34 19.10 4.68
CA TYR A 264 -9.26 18.54 5.50
C TYR A 264 -9.17 19.29 6.83
N ASN A 265 -8.88 18.56 7.91
CA ASN A 265 -8.47 19.16 9.17
C ASN A 265 -6.94 19.24 9.20
N LEU A 266 -6.39 20.46 9.08
CA LEU A 266 -4.96 20.67 8.95
C LEU A 266 -4.15 20.40 10.23
N THR A 267 -4.79 20.30 11.40
CA THR A 267 -4.08 19.87 12.62
C THR A 267 -3.78 18.38 12.58
N SER A 268 -4.72 17.56 12.12
CA SER A 268 -4.57 16.10 12.02
C SER A 268 -4.03 15.62 10.67
N GLY A 269 -4.06 16.45 9.63
CA GLY A 269 -3.81 16.05 8.25
C GLY A 269 -4.89 15.15 7.62
N LEU A 270 -5.94 14.79 8.37
CA LEU A 270 -6.98 13.87 7.95
C LEU A 270 -8.11 14.56 7.18
N LEU A 271 -8.72 13.79 6.27
CA LEU A 271 -9.94 14.19 5.56
C LEU A 271 -11.12 14.19 6.56
N HIS A 272 -11.74 15.36 6.75
CA HIS A 272 -12.92 15.53 7.58
C HIS A 272 -14.22 15.16 6.85
N LYS A 273 -14.39 15.62 5.60
CA LYS A 273 -15.55 15.29 4.74
C LYS A 273 -15.19 15.32 3.27
N GLU A 274 -15.79 14.40 2.51
CA GLU A 274 -15.86 14.44 1.04
C GLU A 274 -17.29 14.70 0.60
N LEU A 275 -17.50 15.72 -0.22
CA LEU A 275 -18.83 16.14 -0.69
C LEU A 275 -18.84 16.25 -2.21
N SER A 276 -19.63 15.44 -2.90
CA SER A 276 -19.86 15.55 -4.35
C SER A 276 -20.89 16.66 -4.63
N VAL A 277 -20.43 17.90 -4.80
CA VAL A 277 -21.28 19.10 -4.83
C VAL A 277 -21.64 19.52 -6.25
N HIS A 278 -20.70 19.40 -7.18
CA HIS A 278 -20.80 19.93 -8.53
C HIS A 278 -20.70 18.85 -9.60
N SER A 279 -21.18 19.17 -10.80
CA SER A 279 -21.04 18.29 -11.98
C SER A 279 -19.74 18.55 -12.77
N CYS A 280 -19.06 19.66 -12.49
CA CYS A 280 -17.88 20.18 -13.19
C CYS A 280 -16.80 20.61 -12.19
N GLU A 281 -15.62 21.00 -12.68
CA GLU A 281 -14.51 21.51 -11.87
C GLU A 281 -14.96 22.63 -10.93
N VAL A 282 -14.59 22.52 -9.64
CA VAL A 282 -14.82 23.58 -8.66
C VAL A 282 -13.80 24.70 -8.89
N ARG A 283 -14.30 25.89 -9.25
CA ARG A 283 -13.48 27.05 -9.62
C ARG A 283 -13.12 27.94 -8.43
N GLY A 284 -13.94 27.95 -7.38
CA GLY A 284 -13.63 28.69 -6.17
C GLY A 284 -14.58 28.44 -5.02
N ILE A 285 -14.12 28.77 -3.82
CA ILE A 285 -14.78 28.50 -2.54
C ILE A 285 -14.66 29.73 -1.62
N GLU A 286 -15.76 30.10 -0.96
CA GLU A 286 -15.83 31.17 0.03
C GLU A 286 -16.64 30.74 1.26
N TRP A 287 -16.03 30.83 2.45
CA TRP A 287 -16.71 30.49 3.70
C TRP A 287 -17.68 31.59 4.14
N VAL A 288 -18.90 31.15 4.47
CA VAL A 288 -19.99 31.98 5.00
C VAL A 288 -20.01 31.91 6.52
N SER A 289 -19.67 30.75 7.09
CA SER A 289 -19.51 30.55 8.54
C SER A 289 -18.32 29.63 8.83
N LEU A 290 -18.16 29.17 10.06
CA LEU A 290 -17.16 28.13 10.40
C LEU A 290 -17.57 26.74 9.91
N THR A 291 -18.85 26.55 9.58
CA THR A 291 -19.41 25.25 9.21
C THR A 291 -20.15 25.27 7.88
N SER A 292 -20.15 26.40 7.16
CA SER A 292 -20.80 26.50 5.86
C SER A 292 -19.99 27.35 4.89
N PHE A 293 -20.01 26.94 3.63
CA PHE A 293 -19.32 27.63 2.54
C PHE A 293 -20.19 27.65 1.28
N LEU A 294 -19.83 28.57 0.39
CA LEU A 294 -20.31 28.65 -0.98
C LEU A 294 -19.21 28.17 -1.91
N SER A 295 -19.56 27.32 -2.87
CA SER A 295 -18.66 26.88 -3.93
C SER A 295 -19.30 27.08 -5.29
N PHE A 296 -18.50 27.41 -6.29
CA PHE A 296 -19.00 27.58 -7.65
C PHE A 296 -18.21 26.78 -8.69
N ALA A 297 -18.92 26.34 -9.72
CA ALA A 297 -18.40 25.63 -10.87
C ALA A 297 -19.07 26.18 -12.14
N THR A 298 -18.36 26.10 -13.25
CA THR A 298 -18.83 26.54 -14.57
C THR A 298 -18.61 25.42 -15.58
N SER A 299 -19.65 25.07 -16.34
CA SER A 299 -19.51 24.05 -17.39
C SER A 299 -18.65 24.53 -18.55
N ALA A 300 -18.29 23.61 -19.44
CA ALA A 300 -17.74 23.98 -20.74
C ALA A 300 -18.75 24.87 -21.51
N PRO A 301 -18.27 25.88 -22.28
CA PRO A 301 -19.14 26.76 -23.05
C PRO A 301 -19.83 25.99 -24.18
N ASN A 302 -21.10 26.32 -24.41
CA ASN A 302 -21.85 25.84 -25.56
C ASN A 302 -21.40 26.57 -26.85
N ASN A 303 -22.00 26.23 -28.00
CA ASN A 303 -21.66 26.84 -29.29
C ASN A 303 -21.87 28.37 -29.33
N LEU A 304 -22.66 28.93 -28.41
CA LEU A 304 -22.93 30.36 -28.27
C LEU A 304 -22.01 31.04 -27.25
N GLY A 305 -21.04 30.31 -26.67
CA GLY A 305 -20.13 30.82 -25.63
C GLY A 305 -20.76 30.93 -24.24
N LEU A 306 -22.00 30.47 -24.06
CA LEU A 306 -22.72 30.49 -22.78
C LEU A 306 -22.46 29.21 -21.99
N VAL A 307 -22.48 29.31 -20.66
CA VAL A 307 -22.18 28.18 -19.75
C VAL A 307 -23.33 27.93 -18.79
N ARG A 308 -23.30 26.76 -18.15
CA ARG A 308 -24.07 26.47 -16.95
C ARG A 308 -23.23 26.84 -15.72
N ASN A 309 -23.70 27.84 -14.99
CA ASN A 309 -23.14 28.29 -13.72
C ASN A 309 -23.82 27.55 -12.55
N GLU A 310 -23.03 26.83 -11.76
CA GLU A 310 -23.49 26.18 -10.54
C GLU A 310 -22.92 26.93 -9.33
N LEU A 311 -23.77 27.53 -8.50
CA LEU A 311 -23.38 28.13 -7.22
C LEU A 311 -24.13 27.40 -6.09
N GLN A 312 -23.40 26.70 -5.24
CA GLN A 312 -23.95 25.81 -4.23
C GLN A 312 -23.60 26.30 -2.83
N HIS A 313 -24.58 26.30 -1.92
CA HIS A 313 -24.36 26.49 -0.49
C HIS A 313 -24.33 25.13 0.19
N VAL A 314 -23.30 24.90 1.00
CA VAL A 314 -23.04 23.63 1.68
C VAL A 314 -22.93 23.86 3.18
N ASP A 315 -23.71 23.10 3.95
CA ASP A 315 -23.57 23.03 5.40
C ASP A 315 -22.85 21.74 5.81
N LEU A 316 -21.68 21.89 6.42
CA LEU A 316 -20.84 20.79 6.88
C LEU A 316 -21.47 19.98 8.00
N ARG A 317 -22.30 20.56 8.87
CA ARG A 317 -22.89 19.80 9.98
C ARG A 317 -23.91 18.80 9.46
N THR A 318 -24.80 19.26 8.60
CA THR A 318 -25.90 18.45 8.07
C THR A 318 -25.54 17.70 6.79
N GLY A 319 -24.48 18.11 6.08
CA GLY A 319 -24.14 17.60 4.75
C GLY A 319 -25.12 18.05 3.66
N ARG A 320 -26.07 18.95 3.97
CA ARG A 320 -27.05 19.44 3.00
C ARG A 320 -26.41 20.45 2.05
N CYS A 321 -26.74 20.30 0.78
CA CYS A 321 -26.35 21.19 -0.29
C CYS A 321 -27.60 21.71 -1.01
N PHE A 322 -27.65 23.00 -1.34
CA PHE A 322 -28.70 23.58 -2.18
C PHE A 322 -28.14 24.63 -3.13
N ALA A 323 -28.79 24.76 -4.29
CA ALA A 323 -28.44 25.74 -5.31
C ALA A 323 -28.77 27.16 -4.80
N PHE A 324 -27.75 27.97 -4.55
CA PHE A 324 -27.89 29.28 -3.94
C PHE A 324 -28.63 30.28 -4.85
N ARG A 325 -28.44 30.17 -6.18
CA ARG A 325 -29.16 30.99 -7.19
C ARG A 325 -30.46 30.33 -7.68
N GLY A 326 -30.91 29.23 -7.04
CA GLY A 326 -32.07 28.46 -7.49
C GLY A 326 -31.87 27.90 -8.90
N GLU A 327 -32.85 28.08 -9.77
CA GLU A 327 -32.80 27.66 -11.19
C GLU A 327 -32.02 28.63 -12.10
N ARG A 328 -31.56 29.77 -11.58
CA ARG A 328 -30.77 30.74 -12.35
C ARG A 328 -29.35 30.20 -12.56
N GLY A 329 -28.85 30.25 -13.79
CA GLY A 329 -27.48 29.87 -14.12
C GLY A 329 -27.31 29.06 -15.40
N ASN A 330 -28.38 28.65 -16.06
CA ASN A 330 -28.29 28.01 -17.39
C ASN A 330 -28.15 29.08 -18.49
N ASP A 331 -27.31 28.80 -19.49
CA ASP A 331 -27.06 29.65 -20.65
C ASP A 331 -26.73 31.11 -20.28
N GLU A 332 -25.84 31.30 -19.29
CA GLU A 332 -25.33 32.61 -18.87
C GLU A 332 -23.82 32.74 -19.15
N PRO A 333 -23.27 33.96 -19.21
CA PRO A 333 -21.83 34.18 -19.15
C PRO A 333 -21.22 33.57 -17.88
N ALA A 334 -19.97 33.12 -17.94
CA ALA A 334 -19.33 32.42 -16.83
C ALA A 334 -19.14 33.29 -15.59
N ILE A 335 -19.34 32.70 -14.40
CA ILE A 335 -18.93 33.30 -13.12
C ILE A 335 -17.40 33.33 -13.07
N GLU A 336 -16.83 34.52 -12.85
CA GLU A 336 -15.38 34.71 -12.71
C GLU A 336 -14.95 34.69 -11.24
N MET A 337 -15.73 35.33 -10.36
CA MET A 337 -15.41 35.37 -8.94
C MET A 337 -16.65 35.58 -8.06
N ILE A 338 -16.54 35.11 -6.82
CA ILE A 338 -17.50 35.35 -5.75
C ILE A 338 -16.80 35.95 -4.54
N LYS A 339 -17.44 36.92 -3.86
CA LYS A 339 -16.89 37.56 -2.66
C LYS A 339 -17.96 37.78 -1.59
N VAL A 340 -17.77 37.14 -0.45
CA VAL A 340 -18.64 37.28 0.72
C VAL A 340 -18.18 38.47 1.57
N SER A 341 -19.13 39.28 2.06
CA SER A 341 -18.84 40.43 2.91
C SER A 341 -18.20 40.03 4.24
N HIS A 342 -17.48 40.95 4.88
CA HIS A 342 -16.78 40.66 6.14
C HIS A 342 -17.76 40.33 7.28
N LEU A 343 -18.93 40.98 7.31
CA LEU A 343 -20.00 40.63 8.25
C LEU A 343 -20.85 39.44 7.80
N LYS A 344 -20.52 38.80 6.66
CA LYS A 344 -21.21 37.63 6.11
C LYS A 344 -22.69 37.88 5.81
N GLN A 345 -23.05 39.12 5.48
CA GLN A 345 -24.42 39.54 5.16
C GLN A 345 -24.68 39.49 3.67
N TYR A 346 -23.68 39.89 2.87
CA TYR A 346 -23.84 40.03 1.43
C TYR A 346 -22.87 39.15 0.66
N LEU A 347 -23.26 38.79 -0.55
CA LEU A 347 -22.44 38.12 -1.54
C LEU A 347 -22.47 38.92 -2.83
N VAL A 348 -21.30 39.17 -3.42
CA VAL A 348 -21.18 39.67 -4.79
C VAL A 348 -20.78 38.53 -5.70
N VAL A 349 -21.49 38.39 -6.82
CA VAL A 349 -21.19 37.45 -7.91
C VAL A 349 -20.83 38.26 -9.14
N VAL A 350 -19.63 38.01 -9.68
CA VAL A 350 -19.08 38.71 -10.85
C VAL A 350 -19.02 37.75 -12.03
N PHE A 351 -19.37 38.25 -13.21
CA PHE A 351 -19.41 37.50 -14.46
C PHE A 351 -18.48 38.15 -15.49
N ARG A 352 -18.05 37.38 -16.50
CA ARG A 352 -17.16 37.88 -17.56
C ARG A 352 -17.78 39.04 -18.38
N ASP A 353 -19.04 38.87 -18.80
CA ASP A 353 -19.73 39.79 -19.72
C ASP A 353 -21.17 40.08 -19.28
N LYS A 354 -21.43 40.05 -17.95
CA LYS A 354 -22.73 40.35 -17.35
C LYS A 354 -22.53 41.25 -16.11
N PRO A 355 -23.43 42.21 -15.83
CA PRO A 355 -23.35 43.03 -14.64
C PRO A 355 -23.29 42.19 -13.36
N LEU A 356 -22.54 42.66 -12.36
CA LEU A 356 -22.46 41.96 -11.09
C LEU A 356 -23.81 41.88 -10.38
N GLU A 357 -24.02 40.79 -9.66
CA GLU A 357 -25.19 40.57 -8.83
C GLU A 357 -24.83 40.69 -7.34
N LEU A 358 -25.69 41.35 -6.57
CA LEU A 358 -25.60 41.49 -5.12
C LEU A 358 -26.72 40.68 -4.45
N TRP A 359 -26.33 39.77 -3.56
CA TRP A 359 -27.21 38.83 -2.88
C TRP A 359 -27.14 38.97 -1.36
N ASP A 360 -28.23 38.64 -0.67
CA ASP A 360 -28.25 38.42 0.78
C ASP A 360 -27.91 36.96 1.08
N VAL A 361 -26.86 36.75 1.89
CA VAL A 361 -26.30 35.43 2.19
C VAL A 361 -27.19 34.60 3.13
N ARG A 362 -27.92 35.27 4.03
CA ARG A 362 -28.78 34.59 5.02
C ARG A 362 -30.04 34.04 4.37
N THR A 363 -30.61 34.81 3.46
CA THR A 363 -31.89 34.49 2.81
C THR A 363 -31.73 33.85 1.44
N GLY A 364 -30.56 33.98 0.82
CA GLY A 364 -30.33 33.53 -0.56
C GLY A 364 -31.12 34.35 -1.58
N THR A 365 -31.47 35.60 -1.26
CA THR A 365 -32.27 36.46 -2.14
C THR A 365 -31.40 37.44 -2.93
N LEU A 366 -31.76 37.68 -4.18
CA LEU A 366 -31.13 38.68 -5.02
C LEU A 366 -31.59 40.07 -4.56
N LEU A 367 -30.66 40.90 -4.09
CA LEU A 367 -30.94 42.26 -3.63
C LEU A 367 -30.91 43.25 -4.81
N ARG A 368 -29.93 43.10 -5.70
CA ARG A 368 -29.75 44.00 -6.84
C ARG A 368 -28.91 43.38 -7.94
N GLU A 369 -29.34 43.56 -9.18
CA GLU A 369 -28.52 43.40 -10.38
C GLU A 369 -28.07 44.80 -10.84
N MET A 370 -26.77 44.96 -11.12
CA MET A 370 -26.24 46.26 -11.57
C MET A 370 -26.69 46.60 -13.00
N ALA A 371 -26.63 47.87 -13.36
CA ALA A 371 -27.03 48.33 -14.69
C ALA A 371 -26.13 47.72 -15.79
N LYS A 372 -26.64 47.57 -17.01
CA LYS A 372 -25.87 47.05 -18.16
C LYS A 372 -24.62 47.87 -18.50
N ASN A 373 -24.61 49.16 -18.17
CA ASN A 373 -23.48 50.06 -18.38
C ASN A 373 -22.49 50.06 -17.20
N PHE A 374 -22.62 49.10 -16.27
CA PHE A 374 -21.70 48.99 -15.15
C PHE A 374 -20.31 48.57 -15.66
N PRO A 375 -19.21 49.17 -15.14
CA PRO A 375 -17.86 48.83 -15.58
C PRO A 375 -17.55 47.34 -15.40
N SER A 376 -16.75 46.77 -16.29
CA SER A 376 -16.27 45.39 -16.14
C SER A 376 -15.36 45.30 -14.91
N VAL A 377 -15.58 44.31 -14.05
CA VAL A 377 -14.87 44.18 -12.77
C VAL A 377 -13.71 43.21 -12.93
N THR A 378 -12.49 43.69 -12.72
CA THR A 378 -11.29 42.85 -12.77
C THR A 378 -10.92 42.26 -11.41
N ALA A 379 -11.11 43.04 -10.34
CA ALA A 379 -10.86 42.61 -8.97
C ALA A 379 -11.80 43.33 -8.00
N LEU A 380 -12.16 42.67 -6.90
CA LEU A 380 -13.11 43.17 -5.90
C LEU A 380 -12.74 42.70 -4.49
N GLU A 381 -12.77 43.60 -3.52
CA GLU A 381 -12.52 43.28 -2.11
C GLU A 381 -13.42 44.12 -1.18
N TRP A 382 -13.92 43.50 -0.11
CA TRP A 382 -14.74 44.20 0.88
C TRP A 382 -13.87 45.02 1.84
N SER A 383 -14.44 46.09 2.40
CA SER A 383 -13.80 46.86 3.47
C SER A 383 -13.87 46.09 4.79
N PRO A 384 -12.77 46.00 5.55
CA PRO A 384 -12.77 45.39 6.89
C PRO A 384 -13.36 46.33 7.97
N SER A 385 -13.68 47.59 7.60
CA SER A 385 -14.27 48.55 8.52
C SER A 385 -15.80 48.52 8.45
N HIS A 386 -16.43 48.42 9.62
CA HIS A 386 -17.88 48.30 9.76
C HIS A 386 -18.42 49.23 10.83
N ASN A 387 -19.52 49.94 10.54
CA ASN A 387 -20.17 50.82 11.50
C ASN A 387 -21.20 50.06 12.36
N LEU A 388 -20.73 49.17 13.24
CA LEU A 388 -21.59 48.38 14.12
C LEU A 388 -22.35 49.21 15.18
N ARG A 389 -21.90 50.45 15.48
CA ARG A 389 -22.60 51.36 16.41
C ARG A 389 -23.95 51.78 15.85
N SER A 390 -24.00 52.09 14.55
CA SER A 390 -25.25 52.43 13.86
C SER A 390 -26.23 51.25 13.83
N LEU A 391 -25.73 50.02 13.65
CA LEU A 391 -26.52 48.80 13.67
C LEU A 391 -27.16 48.57 15.05
N LYS A 392 -26.37 48.64 16.14
CA LYS A 392 -26.90 48.48 17.50
C LYS A 392 -27.95 49.53 17.84
N LYS A 393 -27.75 50.79 17.42
CA LYS A 393 -28.74 51.86 17.59
C LYS A 393 -30.04 51.56 16.83
N LYS A 394 -29.95 51.05 15.59
CA LYS A 394 -31.12 50.66 14.78
C LYS A 394 -31.84 49.45 15.35
N GLN A 395 -31.11 48.45 15.85
CA GLN A 395 -31.71 47.29 16.53
C GLN A 395 -32.46 47.69 17.80
N MET A 396 -31.87 48.57 18.62
CA MET A 396 -32.54 49.11 19.82
C MET A 396 -33.77 49.94 19.45
N ALA A 397 -33.67 50.81 18.44
CA ALA A 397 -34.80 51.61 17.98
C ALA A 397 -35.93 50.76 17.35
N ALA A 398 -35.59 49.70 16.62
CA ALA A 398 -36.57 48.75 16.08
C ALA A 398 -37.25 47.94 17.19
N ARG A 399 -36.48 47.54 18.22
CA ARG A 399 -37.00 46.89 19.42
C ARG A 399 -37.96 47.80 20.20
N GLU A 400 -37.60 49.08 20.37
CA GLU A 400 -38.47 50.09 20.99
C GLU A 400 -39.73 50.36 20.15
N ALA A 401 -39.62 50.38 18.82
CA ALA A 401 -40.75 50.58 17.92
C ALA A 401 -41.71 49.36 17.91
N MET A 402 -41.19 48.14 17.90
CA MET A 402 -41.99 46.92 18.03
C MET A 402 -42.69 46.85 19.38
N ALA A 403 -42.00 47.17 20.48
CA ALA A 403 -42.60 47.23 21.81
C ALA A 403 -43.74 48.25 21.89
N ARG A 404 -43.64 49.38 21.17
CA ARG A 404 -44.73 50.37 21.05
C ARG A 404 -45.91 49.89 20.20
N GLN A 405 -45.67 49.09 19.16
CA GLN A 405 -46.73 48.53 18.32
C GLN A 405 -47.52 47.43 19.04
N THR A 406 -46.87 46.55 19.81
CA THR A 406 -47.58 45.56 20.64
C THR A 406 -48.42 46.24 21.72
N THR A 407 -47.95 47.33 22.34
CA THR A 407 -48.76 48.09 23.31
C THR A 407 -49.98 48.82 22.72
N LEU A 408 -49.98 49.12 21.41
CA LEU A 408 -51.12 49.77 20.73
C LEU A 408 -52.16 48.77 20.21
N ALA A 409 -51.74 47.55 19.85
CA ALA A 409 -52.65 46.49 19.43
C ALA A 409 -53.43 45.87 20.61
N ASP A 410 -52.85 45.85 21.81
CA ASP A 410 -53.50 45.38 23.05
C ASP A 410 -54.46 46.41 23.69
N ALA A 411 -54.61 47.61 23.10
CA ALA A 411 -55.52 48.63 23.63
C ALA A 411 -57.02 48.36 23.30
N GLU A 412 -57.35 47.40 22.44
CA GLU A 412 -58.74 47.01 22.13
C GLU A 412 -59.21 45.72 22.83
N GLN A 413 -58.37 45.04 23.62
CA GLN A 413 -58.79 43.89 24.43
C GLN A 413 -58.18 43.96 25.84
N SER A 414 -59.02 44.29 26.83
CA SER A 414 -58.59 44.45 28.21
C SER A 414 -58.31 43.12 28.94
N SER A 415 -57.33 43.22 29.85
CA SER A 415 -57.14 42.50 31.11
C SER A 415 -56.58 41.08 31.11
N VAL A 416 -55.25 40.96 31.14
CA VAL A 416 -54.47 40.25 32.18
C VAL A 416 -53.10 40.94 32.28
N GLU A 417 -52.58 41.17 33.48
CA GLU A 417 -51.22 41.70 33.71
C GLU A 417 -50.14 40.73 33.17
N SER A 418 -49.84 40.81 31.87
CA SER A 418 -48.60 40.25 31.33
C SER A 418 -47.46 41.19 31.68
N SER A 419 -46.47 40.69 32.42
CA SER A 419 -45.32 41.47 32.86
C SER A 419 -44.64 42.14 31.65
N VAL A 420 -44.19 43.40 31.83
CA VAL A 420 -43.43 44.16 30.82
C VAL A 420 -42.24 43.35 30.27
N ILE A 421 -41.75 42.40 31.07
CA ILE A 421 -40.69 41.45 30.73
C ILE A 421 -41.14 40.45 29.65
N SER A 422 -42.35 39.88 29.71
CA SER A 422 -42.82 38.92 28.70
C SER A 422 -43.09 39.59 27.34
N LEU A 423 -43.63 40.82 27.35
CA LEU A 423 -43.83 41.62 26.13
C LEU A 423 -42.50 42.02 25.48
N LEU A 424 -41.46 42.31 26.28
CA LEU A 424 -40.11 42.56 25.78
C LEU A 424 -39.41 41.30 25.26
N GLN A 425 -39.74 40.13 25.80
CA GLN A 425 -39.22 38.81 25.38
C GLN A 425 -39.91 38.32 24.09
N ASP A 426 -41.21 38.56 23.93
CA ASP A 426 -41.95 38.33 22.69
C ASP A 426 -41.55 39.32 21.58
N ALA A 427 -41.22 40.56 21.95
CA ALA A 427 -40.61 41.51 21.02
C ALA A 427 -39.16 41.11 20.67
N GLU A 428 -38.41 40.46 21.57
CA GLU A 428 -37.08 39.89 21.27
C GLU A 428 -37.16 38.75 20.25
N SER A 429 -38.05 37.78 20.47
CA SER A 429 -38.20 36.62 19.57
C SER A 429 -38.75 37.02 18.18
N LYS A 430 -39.60 38.04 18.11
CA LYS A 430 -40.13 38.60 16.86
C LYS A 430 -39.19 39.61 16.17
N ALA A 431 -38.34 40.33 16.92
CA ALA A 431 -37.33 41.21 16.33
C ALA A 431 -36.12 40.45 15.76
N GLU A 432 -35.73 39.31 16.34
CA GLU A 432 -34.72 38.41 15.77
C GLU A 432 -35.16 37.80 14.44
N THR A 433 -36.47 37.65 14.23
CA THR A 433 -37.08 37.21 12.96
C THR A 433 -37.40 38.36 11.99
N SER A 434 -37.20 39.62 12.39
CA SER A 434 -37.46 40.78 11.52
C SER A 434 -36.39 40.95 10.42
N GLN A 435 -36.76 40.49 9.24
CA GLN A 435 -36.02 40.63 7.98
C GLN A 435 -35.94 42.13 7.61
N GLY A 436 -34.79 42.78 7.82
CA GLY A 436 -34.59 44.13 7.27
C GLY A 436 -33.50 45.01 7.90
N ILE A 437 -32.98 44.66 9.09
CA ILE A 437 -31.92 45.45 9.72
C ILE A 437 -30.55 44.94 9.28
N SER A 438 -30.01 45.54 8.23
CA SER A 438 -28.68 45.21 7.69
C SER A 438 -27.65 46.26 8.09
N ALA A 439 -26.41 45.83 8.32
CA ALA A 439 -25.32 46.77 8.55
C ALA A 439 -24.90 47.42 7.23
N ARG A 440 -24.49 48.68 7.31
CA ARG A 440 -23.82 49.36 6.20
C ARG A 440 -22.41 48.79 6.06
N GLU A 441 -22.12 48.24 4.89
CA GLU A 441 -20.80 47.73 4.49
C GLU A 441 -20.33 48.45 3.21
N HIS A 442 -19.05 48.33 2.91
CA HIS A 442 -18.42 48.99 1.78
C HIS A 442 -17.52 47.98 1.06
N PHE A 443 -17.40 48.08 -0.26
CA PHE A 443 -16.42 47.33 -1.03
C PHE A 443 -15.78 48.22 -2.08
N VAL A 444 -14.60 47.82 -2.53
CA VAL A 444 -13.89 48.45 -3.64
C VAL A 444 -13.73 47.46 -4.77
N PHE A 445 -13.76 47.95 -6.00
CA PHE A 445 -13.46 47.16 -7.18
C PHE A 445 -12.69 47.99 -8.20
N THR A 446 -12.01 47.31 -9.12
CA THR A 446 -11.28 47.93 -10.23
C THR A 446 -11.87 47.53 -11.57
N ASP A 447 -11.75 48.43 -12.54
CA ASP A 447 -12.08 48.16 -13.94
C ASP A 447 -10.84 47.78 -14.77
N THR A 448 -11.06 47.53 -16.06
CA THR A 448 -9.99 47.23 -17.04
C THR A 448 -9.01 48.38 -17.23
N ASP A 449 -9.42 49.61 -16.92
CA ASP A 449 -8.60 50.82 -17.02
C ASP A 449 -7.82 51.10 -15.72
N GLY A 450 -7.98 50.24 -14.70
CA GLY A 450 -7.30 50.37 -13.40
C GLY A 450 -7.90 51.44 -12.48
N GLN A 451 -9.08 51.98 -12.78
CA GLN A 451 -9.78 52.91 -11.88
C GLN A 451 -10.35 52.16 -10.68
N VAL A 452 -10.14 52.70 -9.48
CA VAL A 452 -10.68 52.12 -8.24
C VAL A 452 -12.01 52.80 -7.90
N PHE A 453 -13.07 52.02 -7.83
CA PHE A 453 -14.41 52.44 -7.44
C PHE A 453 -14.72 52.05 -6.00
N HIS A 454 -15.27 52.96 -5.22
CA HIS A 454 -15.77 52.67 -3.87
C HIS A 454 -17.30 52.60 -3.88
N ILE A 455 -17.86 51.47 -3.41
CA ILE A 455 -19.31 51.27 -3.30
C ILE A 455 -19.71 51.08 -1.84
N THR A 456 -20.82 51.71 -1.45
CA THR A 456 -21.50 51.47 -0.18
C THR A 456 -22.75 50.63 -0.39
N VAL A 457 -22.95 49.62 0.46
CA VAL A 457 -24.13 48.75 0.48
C VAL A 457 -24.82 48.83 1.83
N GLU A 458 -26.14 49.04 1.82
CA GLU A 458 -27.01 48.96 2.99
C GLU A 458 -28.38 48.40 2.57
N GLY A 459 -28.60 47.11 2.84
CA GLY A 459 -29.77 46.36 2.39
C GLY A 459 -29.86 46.38 0.86
N ASN A 460 -31.01 46.79 0.34
CA ASN A 460 -31.22 46.95 -1.11
C ASN A 460 -30.61 48.26 -1.66
N THR A 461 -30.07 49.14 -0.81
CA THR A 461 -29.53 50.43 -1.26
C THR A 461 -28.04 50.32 -1.56
N VAL A 462 -27.68 50.60 -2.80
CA VAL A 462 -26.28 50.66 -3.27
C VAL A 462 -25.98 52.09 -3.70
N LYS A 463 -24.93 52.69 -3.13
CA LYS A 463 -24.49 54.06 -3.42
C LYS A 463 -23.04 54.04 -3.92
N GLU A 464 -22.81 54.63 -5.09
CA GLU A 464 -21.47 54.88 -5.60
C GLU A 464 -20.80 56.01 -4.80
N GLY A 465 -19.58 55.75 -4.35
CA GLY A 465 -18.73 56.69 -3.62
C GLY A 465 -17.64 57.28 -4.50
N ALA A 466 -16.47 57.53 -3.91
CA ALA A 466 -15.34 58.11 -4.60
C ALA A 466 -14.80 57.18 -5.70
N ARG A 467 -14.33 57.79 -6.80
CA ARG A 467 -13.57 57.14 -7.86
C ARG A 467 -12.14 57.65 -7.78
N ILE A 468 -11.18 56.74 -7.73
CA ILE A 468 -9.76 57.07 -7.67
C ILE A 468 -9.14 56.68 -9.02
N PRO A 469 -8.48 57.63 -9.71
CA PRO A 469 -7.86 57.36 -11.00
C PRO A 469 -6.70 56.35 -10.85
N PRO A 470 -6.38 55.59 -11.92
CA PRO A 470 -5.25 54.68 -11.93
C PRO A 470 -3.94 55.45 -11.68
N ASP A 471 -3.02 54.80 -10.96
CA ASP A 471 -1.64 55.25 -10.86
C ASP A 471 -0.96 54.92 -12.21
N GLY A 472 -0.34 55.91 -12.87
CA GLY A 472 0.20 55.74 -14.23
C GLY A 472 1.33 54.71 -14.38
N SER A 473 1.78 54.16 -13.25
CA SER A 473 2.78 53.09 -13.17
C SER A 473 2.20 51.66 -13.20
N MET A 474 0.88 51.51 -13.06
CA MET A 474 0.22 50.21 -12.93
C MET A 474 -0.40 49.74 -14.26
N GLY A 475 -0.25 48.46 -14.56
CA GLY A 475 -1.00 47.79 -15.62
C GLY A 475 -2.44 47.45 -15.18
N SER A 476 -3.11 46.59 -15.94
CA SER A 476 -4.44 46.08 -15.58
C SER A 476 -4.39 45.36 -14.22
N ILE A 477 -5.22 45.81 -13.28
CA ILE A 477 -5.23 45.26 -11.91
C ILE A 477 -5.88 43.88 -11.94
N ALA A 478 -5.17 42.86 -11.46
CA ALA A 478 -5.63 41.47 -11.45
C ALA A 478 -6.20 41.06 -10.08
N CYS A 479 -5.71 41.64 -8.98
CA CYS A 479 -6.15 41.27 -7.64
C CYS A 479 -5.99 42.40 -6.63
N ILE A 480 -6.83 42.39 -5.59
CA ILE A 480 -6.88 43.38 -4.52
C ILE A 480 -6.94 42.66 -3.17
N ALA A 481 -6.22 43.18 -2.18
CA ALA A 481 -6.35 42.77 -0.78
C ALA A 481 -6.41 43.99 0.13
N TRP A 482 -7.27 43.94 1.15
CA TRP A 482 -7.47 45.06 2.08
C TRP A 482 -7.37 44.59 3.53
N LYS A 483 -6.52 45.24 4.33
CA LYS A 483 -6.46 45.04 5.78
C LYS A 483 -6.22 46.33 6.55
N GLY A 484 -7.14 46.67 7.45
CA GLY A 484 -7.07 47.91 8.23
C GLY A 484 -7.03 49.12 7.31
N ASP A 485 -6.00 49.95 7.48
CA ASP A 485 -5.79 51.16 6.66
C ASP A 485 -4.92 50.90 5.42
N THR A 486 -4.53 49.65 5.15
CA THR A 486 -3.66 49.28 4.02
C THR A 486 -4.44 48.54 2.94
N LEU A 487 -4.41 49.07 1.72
CA LEU A 487 -4.95 48.45 0.52
C LEU A 487 -3.80 48.10 -0.42
N VAL A 488 -3.77 46.87 -0.95
CA VAL A 488 -2.73 46.42 -1.87
C VAL A 488 -3.36 45.99 -3.19
N LEU A 489 -2.78 46.48 -4.28
CA LEU A 489 -3.20 46.19 -5.66
C LEU A 489 -2.06 45.43 -6.36
N GLY A 490 -2.39 44.33 -7.04
CA GLY A 490 -1.44 43.59 -7.88
C GLY A 490 -1.91 43.57 -9.33
N ASP A 491 -1.00 43.87 -10.26
CA ASP A 491 -1.30 43.93 -11.70
C ASP A 491 -0.81 42.69 -12.48
N VAL A 492 -1.12 42.65 -13.77
CA VAL A 492 -0.70 41.60 -14.72
C VAL A 492 0.79 41.66 -15.05
N ASP A 493 1.44 42.81 -14.85
CA ASP A 493 2.86 43.01 -15.15
C ASP A 493 3.79 42.61 -13.98
N GLY A 494 3.25 42.42 -12.78
CA GLY A 494 3.99 42.03 -11.59
C GLY A 494 4.32 43.18 -10.63
N ASN A 495 3.65 44.33 -10.75
CA ASN A 495 3.78 45.44 -9.82
C ASN A 495 2.79 45.28 -8.66
N LEU A 496 3.27 45.60 -7.45
CA LEU A 496 2.47 45.68 -6.23
C LEU A 496 2.38 47.14 -5.79
N ASN A 497 1.17 47.69 -5.71
CA ASN A 497 0.94 49.03 -5.18
C ASN A 497 0.36 48.96 -3.76
N PHE A 498 1.12 49.47 -2.80
CA PHE A 498 0.73 49.55 -1.39
C PHE A 498 0.16 50.93 -1.10
N TRP A 499 -1.11 51.00 -0.75
CA TRP A 499 -1.81 52.24 -0.46
C TRP A 499 -2.18 52.33 1.02
N ASP A 500 -1.59 53.31 1.71
CA ASP A 500 -2.01 53.71 3.04
C ASP A 500 -3.16 54.72 2.93
N LEU A 501 -4.36 54.30 3.33
CA LEU A 501 -5.59 55.08 3.27
C LEU A 501 -5.62 56.20 4.31
N LYS A 502 -4.92 56.03 5.44
CA LYS A 502 -4.84 57.03 6.50
C LYS A 502 -3.87 58.15 6.11
N ALA A 503 -2.71 57.79 5.58
CA ALA A 503 -1.72 58.75 5.07
C ALA A 503 -2.05 59.28 3.66
N ARG A 504 -2.94 58.60 2.92
CA ARG A 504 -3.26 58.84 1.51
C ARG A 504 -2.01 58.77 0.60
N LEU A 505 -1.10 57.85 0.91
CA LEU A 505 0.15 57.64 0.17
C LEU A 505 0.15 56.28 -0.51
N SER A 506 0.43 56.24 -1.81
CA SER A 506 0.65 55.01 -2.59
C SER A 506 2.15 54.78 -2.81
N ARG A 507 2.56 53.51 -2.80
CA ARG A 507 3.93 53.07 -3.09
C ARG A 507 3.88 51.85 -4.00
N GLY A 508 4.22 52.05 -5.27
CA GLY A 508 4.40 50.98 -6.25
C GLY A 508 5.78 50.31 -6.12
N ILE A 509 5.81 48.98 -6.16
CA ILE A 509 7.02 48.17 -6.19
C ILE A 509 6.94 47.19 -7.37
N PRO A 510 7.87 47.27 -8.34
CA PRO A 510 7.99 46.25 -9.39
C PRO A 510 8.68 45.01 -8.82
N THR A 511 8.01 43.86 -8.86
CA THR A 511 8.58 42.60 -8.34
C THR A 511 9.39 41.84 -9.39
N HIS A 512 9.21 42.17 -10.67
CA HIS A 512 9.82 41.49 -11.82
C HIS A 512 9.50 39.98 -11.91
N ARG A 513 8.40 39.55 -11.27
CA ARG A 513 7.94 38.15 -11.24
C ARG A 513 6.82 37.85 -12.26
N GLY A 514 6.37 38.85 -13.02
CA GLY A 514 5.23 38.76 -13.91
C GLY A 514 3.89 38.70 -13.17
N TRP A 515 2.85 38.22 -13.84
CA TRP A 515 1.45 38.31 -13.41
C TRP A 515 1.19 37.88 -11.96
N VAL A 516 0.70 38.85 -11.15
CA VAL A 516 0.17 38.61 -9.80
C VAL A 516 -1.23 38.01 -9.88
N LYS A 517 -1.36 36.73 -9.53
CA LYS A 517 -2.62 35.98 -9.63
C LYS A 517 -3.51 36.11 -8.41
N LYS A 518 -2.94 36.14 -7.21
CA LYS A 518 -3.69 36.15 -5.94
C LYS A 518 -2.88 36.82 -4.85
N ILE A 519 -3.54 37.67 -4.05
CA ILE A 519 -2.96 38.30 -2.86
C ILE A 519 -3.87 38.12 -1.65
N ARG A 520 -3.26 37.84 -0.49
CA ARG A 520 -3.97 37.50 0.76
C ARG A 520 -3.22 38.03 1.96
N PHE A 521 -3.88 38.84 2.79
CA PHE A 521 -3.31 39.19 4.09
C PHE A 521 -3.37 38.01 5.07
N ALA A 522 -2.32 37.89 5.90
CA ALA A 522 -2.29 36.93 6.98
C ALA A 522 -3.41 37.21 8.01
N PRO A 523 -3.96 36.18 8.67
CA PRO A 523 -4.95 36.39 9.73
C PRO A 523 -4.31 37.00 10.99
N GLY A 524 -5.15 37.59 11.83
CA GLY A 524 -4.74 38.18 13.12
C GLY A 524 -4.75 39.72 13.13
N LYS A 525 -5.19 40.29 14.25
CA LYS A 525 -5.26 41.76 14.42
C LYS A 525 -3.84 42.33 14.51
N GLY A 526 -3.50 43.23 13.58
CA GLY A 526 -2.17 43.88 13.53
C GLY A 526 -1.07 43.09 12.80
N ASN A 527 -1.36 41.85 12.35
CA ASN A 527 -0.45 41.09 11.50
C ASN A 527 -0.46 41.69 10.08
N GLN A 528 0.62 42.33 9.65
CA GLN A 528 0.69 43.01 8.36
C GLN A 528 1.51 42.22 7.34
N LYS A 529 1.48 40.88 7.44
CA LYS A 529 2.08 40.00 6.44
C LYS A 529 1.11 39.75 5.29
N LEU A 530 1.64 39.72 4.08
CA LEU A 530 0.90 39.54 2.83
C LEU A 530 1.50 38.38 2.05
N LEU A 531 0.65 37.48 1.57
CA LEU A 531 1.04 36.38 0.69
C LEU A 531 0.66 36.75 -0.75
N VAL A 532 1.60 36.58 -1.67
CA VAL A 532 1.48 36.95 -3.08
C VAL A 532 1.80 35.74 -3.94
N MET A 533 0.91 35.37 -4.86
CA MET A 533 1.12 34.31 -5.84
C MET A 533 1.35 34.90 -7.23
N TYR A 534 2.40 34.43 -7.88
CA TYR A 534 2.76 34.75 -9.26
C TYR A 534 2.58 33.52 -10.15
N THR A 535 2.83 33.67 -11.45
CA THR A 535 2.89 32.54 -12.38
C THR A 535 4.02 31.55 -12.07
N ASP A 536 5.15 32.04 -11.53
CA ASP A 536 6.38 31.27 -11.34
C ASP A 536 6.73 30.95 -9.88
N GLY A 537 5.81 31.22 -8.94
CA GLY A 537 6.04 30.97 -7.52
C GLY A 537 5.16 31.83 -6.59
N ALA A 538 5.58 31.95 -5.33
CA ALA A 538 4.88 32.74 -4.32
C ALA A 538 5.88 33.47 -3.39
N GLU A 539 5.45 34.57 -2.79
CA GLU A 539 6.25 35.37 -1.87
C GLU A 539 5.43 35.82 -0.65
N VAL A 540 6.11 35.95 0.50
CA VAL A 540 5.56 36.60 1.70
C VAL A 540 6.20 37.97 1.85
N TRP A 541 5.38 39.00 2.01
CA TRP A 541 5.77 40.39 2.19
C TRP A 541 5.38 40.89 3.58
N ASP A 542 6.15 41.83 4.12
CA ASP A 542 5.76 42.67 5.25
C ASP A 542 5.31 44.03 4.72
N THR A 543 4.04 44.37 4.94
CA THR A 543 3.47 45.62 4.43
C THR A 543 3.74 46.83 5.33
N LYS A 544 4.28 46.66 6.55
CA LYS A 544 4.73 47.78 7.38
C LYS A 544 6.03 48.38 6.84
N GLU A 545 7.02 47.51 6.62
CA GLU A 545 8.32 47.91 6.08
C GLU A 545 8.32 47.94 4.54
N VAL A 546 7.29 47.34 3.92
CA VAL A 546 7.13 47.15 2.48
C VAL A 546 8.33 46.41 1.88
N GLN A 547 8.62 45.23 2.44
CA GLN A 547 9.74 44.38 2.04
C GLN A 547 9.33 42.91 1.89
N MET A 548 9.99 42.21 0.98
CA MET A 548 9.85 40.76 0.81
C MET A 548 10.58 40.02 1.95
N VAL A 549 9.86 39.12 2.63
CA VAL A 549 10.34 38.30 3.74
C VAL A 549 10.85 36.95 3.25
N SER A 550 10.09 36.31 2.36
CA SER A 550 10.43 34.99 1.82
C SER A 550 9.88 34.82 0.42
N SER A 551 10.50 33.90 -0.33
CA SER A 551 10.14 33.60 -1.72
C SER A 551 10.34 32.12 -2.02
N ILE A 552 9.41 31.56 -2.77
CA ILE A 552 9.51 30.24 -3.40
C ILE A 552 9.37 30.41 -4.92
N ARG A 553 10.24 29.74 -5.68
CA ARG A 553 10.28 29.86 -7.15
C ARG A 553 10.39 28.50 -7.83
N VAL A 554 9.52 28.29 -8.82
CA VAL A 554 9.47 27.09 -9.66
C VAL A 554 10.72 27.03 -10.55
N GLY A 555 11.35 25.86 -10.63
CA GLY A 555 12.58 25.60 -11.40
C GLY A 555 13.89 25.91 -10.67
N ARG A 556 13.86 26.71 -9.60
CA ARG A 556 15.05 27.02 -8.78
C ARG A 556 15.00 26.37 -7.41
N ASN A 557 13.91 26.60 -6.67
CA ASN A 557 13.72 26.10 -5.31
C ASN A 557 12.87 24.83 -5.28
N VAL A 558 11.99 24.66 -6.26
CA VAL A 558 11.04 23.54 -6.32
C VAL A 558 10.69 23.18 -7.76
N SER A 559 10.36 21.91 -7.99
CA SER A 559 10.05 21.34 -9.31
C SER A 559 8.57 21.36 -9.69
N TYR A 560 7.67 21.64 -8.75
CA TYR A 560 6.22 21.69 -8.97
C TYR A 560 5.72 23.13 -9.18
N ARG A 561 4.61 23.29 -9.90
CA ARG A 561 3.92 24.57 -10.10
C ARG A 561 2.91 24.82 -8.99
N ILE A 562 2.79 26.06 -8.52
CA ILE A 562 1.78 26.48 -7.56
C ILE A 562 0.47 26.78 -8.29
N LEU A 563 -0.61 26.15 -7.86
CA LEU A 563 -1.95 26.30 -8.43
C LEU A 563 -2.80 27.29 -7.63
N ASP A 564 -2.74 27.22 -6.30
CA ASP A 564 -3.46 28.13 -5.43
C ASP A 564 -2.76 28.31 -4.07
N ILE A 565 -3.07 29.41 -3.38
CA ILE A 565 -2.48 29.81 -2.11
C ILE A 565 -3.53 30.26 -1.08
N ASP A 566 -3.27 30.01 0.20
CA ASP A 566 -3.98 30.65 1.32
C ASP A 566 -3.14 30.65 2.61
N TRP A 567 -3.63 31.30 3.67
CA TRP A 567 -3.03 31.23 5.00
C TRP A 567 -3.68 30.14 5.84
N CYS A 568 -2.88 29.29 6.50
CA CYS A 568 -3.36 28.30 7.47
C CYS A 568 -3.57 28.96 8.84
N THR A 569 -2.53 29.64 9.33
CA THR A 569 -2.48 30.35 10.61
C THR A 569 -1.84 31.73 10.39
N SER A 570 -1.55 32.47 11.47
CA SER A 570 -0.88 33.77 11.37
C SER A 570 0.56 33.69 10.84
N ASP A 571 1.17 32.50 10.87
CA ASP A 571 2.59 32.21 10.64
C ASP A 571 2.83 31.03 9.68
N LYS A 572 1.78 30.37 9.21
CA LYS A 572 1.86 29.25 8.26
C LYS A 572 1.01 29.50 7.03
N VAL A 573 1.51 29.05 5.89
CA VAL A 573 0.90 29.21 4.57
C VAL A 573 0.56 27.85 3.96
N VAL A 574 -0.45 27.81 3.11
CA VAL A 574 -0.88 26.62 2.38
C VAL A 574 -0.69 26.85 0.89
N LEU A 575 -0.04 25.90 0.22
CA LEU A 575 0.17 25.90 -1.23
C LEU A 575 -0.45 24.63 -1.83
N ALA A 576 -1.31 24.77 -2.84
CA ALA A 576 -1.69 23.68 -3.72
C ALA A 576 -0.75 23.64 -4.93
N SER A 577 -0.40 22.45 -5.38
CA SER A 577 0.55 22.24 -6.47
C SER A 577 0.08 21.22 -7.50
N ASP A 578 0.69 21.28 -8.69
CA ASP A 578 0.32 20.44 -9.83
C ASP A 578 0.80 18.98 -9.75
N ASP A 579 1.63 18.65 -8.76
CA ASP A 579 2.01 17.29 -8.39
C ASP A 579 0.97 16.58 -7.51
N GLY A 580 -0.21 17.17 -7.29
CA GLY A 580 -1.30 16.56 -6.53
C GLY A 580 -1.21 16.77 -5.01
N CYS A 581 -0.31 17.63 -4.54
CA CYS A 581 -0.08 17.85 -3.12
C CYS A 581 -0.67 19.18 -2.63
N VAL A 582 -1.06 19.20 -1.34
CA VAL A 582 -1.30 20.41 -0.55
C VAL A 582 -0.23 20.49 0.52
N ARG A 583 0.55 21.57 0.53
CA ARG A 583 1.71 21.76 1.42
C ARG A 583 1.43 22.87 2.41
N VAL A 584 1.59 22.57 3.70
CA VAL A 584 1.61 23.56 4.77
C VAL A 584 3.07 23.90 5.05
N LEU A 585 3.46 25.15 4.82
CA LEU A 585 4.83 25.65 5.04
C LEU A 585 4.84 26.71 6.14
N GLU A 586 5.98 26.85 6.80
CA GLU A 586 6.23 28.02 7.64
C GLU A 586 6.42 29.27 6.77
N MET A 587 6.32 30.46 7.36
CA MET A 587 6.59 31.74 6.67
C MET A 587 7.94 31.78 5.94
N ALA A 588 8.95 31.04 6.39
CA ALA A 588 10.24 30.96 5.70
C ALA A 588 10.18 30.23 4.34
N MET A 589 9.11 29.47 4.06
CA MET A 589 8.88 28.73 2.81
C MET A 589 9.98 27.70 2.48
N LYS A 590 10.66 27.13 3.50
CA LYS A 590 11.77 26.18 3.33
C LYS A 590 11.41 24.74 3.69
N SER A 591 10.67 24.54 4.78
CA SER A 591 10.26 23.23 5.29
C SER A 591 8.75 23.10 5.25
N ALA A 592 8.28 21.89 4.92
CA ALA A 592 6.90 21.52 5.22
C ALA A 592 6.76 21.31 6.72
N SER A 593 5.67 21.83 7.29
CA SER A 593 5.44 21.85 8.74
C SER A 593 4.93 20.53 9.30
N TYR A 594 4.84 19.46 8.50
CA TYR A 594 4.29 18.18 8.94
C TYR A 594 4.98 17.01 8.23
N ARG A 595 5.30 15.95 8.97
CA ARG A 595 5.89 14.72 8.45
C ARG A 595 4.91 13.55 8.65
N MET A 596 4.91 12.59 7.72
CA MET A 596 4.00 11.44 7.74
C MET A 596 4.18 10.52 8.97
N ASP A 597 5.38 10.51 9.58
CA ASP A 597 5.70 9.75 10.80
C ASP A 597 5.07 10.37 12.06
N GLU A 598 4.56 11.60 11.99
CA GLU A 598 3.84 12.29 13.08
C GLU A 598 2.32 12.26 12.89
N GLN A 599 1.82 11.48 11.91
CA GLN A 599 0.40 11.35 11.63
C GLN A 599 -0.29 10.36 12.56
N ASP A 600 -1.14 10.88 13.45
CA ASP A 600 -2.13 10.07 14.14
C ASP A 600 -3.12 9.52 13.09
N LEU A 601 -2.97 8.23 12.76
CA LEU A 601 -3.95 7.53 11.93
C LEU A 601 -5.29 7.52 12.69
N THR A 602 -6.41 7.69 11.97
CA THR A 602 -7.76 7.64 12.58
C THR A 602 -8.00 6.35 13.34
N ASP A 603 -7.45 5.26 12.83
CA ASP A 603 -7.54 3.93 13.41
C ASP A 603 -6.13 3.37 13.59
N PRO A 604 -5.83 2.71 14.72
CA PRO A 604 -4.53 2.10 14.95
C PRO A 604 -4.32 0.95 13.95
N VAL A 605 -3.33 1.09 13.07
CA VAL A 605 -2.96 0.06 12.10
C VAL A 605 -1.78 -0.74 12.62
N TRP A 606 -1.87 -2.07 12.53
CA TRP A 606 -0.70 -2.94 12.72
C TRP A 606 0.29 -2.71 11.59
N CYS A 607 1.37 -1.98 11.87
CA CYS A 607 2.47 -1.74 10.95
C CYS A 607 3.78 -1.53 11.74
N PRO A 608 4.50 -2.61 12.06
CA PRO A 608 5.76 -2.52 12.79
C PRO A 608 6.82 -1.67 12.11
N TYR A 609 6.74 -1.46 10.78
CA TYR A 609 7.67 -0.60 10.03
C TYR A 609 7.48 0.91 10.26
N LEU A 610 6.34 1.35 10.81
CA LEU A 610 6.15 2.75 11.20
C LEU A 610 6.78 3.08 12.56
N LEU A 611 7.18 2.06 13.32
CA LEU A 611 7.84 2.26 14.61
C LEU A 611 9.29 2.72 14.43
N LEU A 612 9.79 3.45 15.42
CA LEU A 612 11.22 3.71 15.57
C LEU A 612 12.00 2.37 15.58
N PRO A 613 13.19 2.28 14.96
CA PRO A 613 13.93 1.02 14.84
C PRO A 613 14.09 0.26 16.17
N ARG A 614 14.34 0.99 17.26
CA ARG A 614 14.45 0.41 18.62
C ARG A 614 13.12 -0.21 19.08
N ALA A 615 12.01 0.51 18.93
CA ALA A 615 10.67 0.03 19.27
C ALA A 615 10.26 -1.20 18.43
N ALA A 616 10.59 -1.22 17.14
CA ALA A 616 10.35 -2.35 16.26
C ALA A 616 11.13 -3.60 16.68
N LEU A 617 12.42 -3.43 17.03
CA LEU A 617 13.27 -4.52 17.55
C LEU A 617 12.76 -5.02 18.91
N THR A 618 12.36 -4.13 19.82
CA THR A 618 11.74 -4.49 21.11
C THR A 618 10.46 -5.29 20.89
N LEU A 619 9.56 -4.83 20.03
CA LEU A 619 8.32 -5.53 19.70
C LEU A 619 8.59 -6.92 19.11
N LYS A 620 9.57 -7.04 18.19
CA LYS A 620 9.95 -8.32 17.59
C LYS A 620 10.50 -9.29 18.64
N ALA A 621 11.43 -8.82 19.48
CA ALA A 621 12.00 -9.60 20.56
C ALA A 621 10.92 -10.03 21.57
N PHE A 622 10.06 -9.10 22.00
CA PHE A 622 8.95 -9.36 22.90
C PHE A 622 8.03 -10.46 22.35
N LEU A 623 7.65 -10.38 21.07
CA LEU A 623 6.80 -11.37 20.45
C LEU A 623 7.49 -12.72 20.26
N LEU A 624 8.80 -12.79 20.05
CA LEU A 624 9.52 -14.06 19.84
C LEU A 624 9.85 -14.82 21.13
N LEU A 625 10.10 -14.10 22.22
CA LEU A 625 10.82 -14.64 23.38
C LEU A 625 9.95 -14.93 24.60
N GLN A 626 8.68 -14.54 24.56
CA GLN A 626 7.73 -14.94 25.58
C GLN A 626 7.54 -16.47 25.59
N PRO A 627 7.51 -17.13 26.77
CA PRO A 627 7.60 -16.52 28.08
C PRO A 627 9.02 -16.68 28.68
N TRP A 628 9.62 -15.57 29.10
CA TRP A 628 10.82 -15.55 29.93
C TRP A 628 10.54 -15.99 31.37
N SER A 629 9.29 -15.81 31.83
CA SER A 629 8.80 -16.02 33.20
C SER A 629 7.76 -17.16 33.34
N GLY A 630 7.52 -17.92 32.27
CA GLY A 630 6.52 -19.00 32.23
C GLY A 630 5.07 -18.56 31.96
N THR A 631 4.77 -17.27 31.86
CA THR A 631 3.44 -16.74 31.49
C THR A 631 3.52 -15.89 30.22
N PHE A 632 2.61 -16.14 29.27
CA PHE A 632 2.53 -15.33 28.04
C PHE A 632 1.68 -14.08 28.28
N THR A 633 2.26 -12.91 28.04
CA THR A 633 1.57 -11.62 28.16
C THR A 633 1.58 -10.88 26.83
N MET A 634 0.51 -10.12 26.55
CA MET A 634 0.42 -9.18 25.42
C MET A 634 0.48 -7.73 25.92
N ASP A 635 1.05 -7.56 27.11
CA ASP A 635 1.15 -6.31 27.83
C ASP A 635 2.61 -6.10 28.22
N ILE A 636 3.26 -5.13 27.57
CA ILE A 636 4.66 -4.81 27.82
C ILE A 636 4.85 -4.19 29.21
N THR A 637 3.79 -3.70 29.86
CA THR A 637 3.88 -3.16 31.22
C THR A 637 4.20 -4.21 32.28
N GLN A 638 3.92 -5.47 31.98
CA GLN A 638 4.16 -6.60 32.87
C GLN A 638 5.60 -7.14 32.76
N VAL A 639 6.43 -6.57 31.88
CA VAL A 639 7.84 -6.96 31.68
C VAL A 639 8.76 -5.88 32.23
N ASP A 640 9.86 -6.29 32.88
CA ASP A 640 10.94 -5.38 33.29
C ASP A 640 11.66 -4.82 32.05
N TYR A 641 11.19 -3.65 31.61
CA TYR A 641 11.69 -2.90 30.48
C TYR A 641 12.13 -1.51 30.97
N GLN A 642 13.44 -1.28 31.00
CA GLN A 642 14.06 -0.12 31.65
C GLN A 642 14.15 1.14 30.77
N GLU A 643 13.57 1.14 29.57
CA GLU A 643 13.65 2.28 28.64
C GLU A 643 12.47 3.27 28.77
N LYS A 644 12.55 4.37 27.99
CA LYS A 644 11.57 5.48 28.00
C LYS A 644 10.13 4.99 27.84
N ASP A 645 9.22 5.55 28.65
CA ASP A 645 7.77 5.30 28.59
C ASP A 645 7.17 5.51 27.19
N GLU A 646 7.76 6.41 26.38
CA GLU A 646 7.39 6.64 24.98
C GLU A 646 7.47 5.37 24.11
N ILE A 647 8.59 4.63 24.19
CA ILE A 647 8.78 3.40 23.39
C ILE A 647 7.79 2.32 23.86
N LYS A 648 7.58 2.25 25.17
CA LYS A 648 6.63 1.32 25.79
C LYS A 648 5.20 1.58 25.32
N GLY A 649 4.80 2.85 25.25
CA GLY A 649 3.51 3.28 24.69
C GLY A 649 3.33 2.85 23.24
N LEU A 650 4.32 3.16 22.37
CA LEU A 650 4.28 2.80 20.95
C LEU A 650 4.17 1.28 20.72
N VAL A 651 4.92 0.49 21.50
CA VAL A 651 4.85 -0.97 21.43
C VAL A 651 3.48 -1.47 21.88
N GLN A 652 2.93 -0.92 22.97
CA GLN A 652 1.61 -1.31 23.48
C GLN A 652 0.47 -0.95 22.50
N GLU A 653 0.55 0.20 21.83
CA GLU A 653 -0.41 0.59 20.80
C GLU A 653 -0.44 -0.40 19.63
N GLN A 654 0.74 -0.86 19.17
CA GLN A 654 0.83 -1.90 18.16
C GLN A 654 0.30 -3.25 18.67
N LEU A 655 0.61 -3.63 19.91
CA LEU A 655 0.02 -4.85 20.50
C LEU A 655 -1.51 -4.74 20.58
N ASN A 656 -2.06 -3.56 20.88
CA ASN A 656 -3.49 -3.33 20.94
C ASN A 656 -4.16 -3.45 19.56
N SER A 657 -3.49 -3.05 18.48
CA SER A 657 -4.01 -3.11 17.10
C SER A 657 -4.09 -4.53 16.52
N LEU A 658 -3.42 -5.52 17.13
CA LEU A 658 -3.57 -6.93 16.74
C LEU A 658 -5.00 -7.45 17.01
N SER A 659 -5.49 -8.27 16.09
CA SER A 659 -6.76 -8.99 16.27
C SER A 659 -6.74 -9.93 17.48
N ASN A 660 -7.90 -10.14 18.09
CA ASN A 660 -8.04 -11.04 19.24
C ASN A 660 -7.66 -12.49 18.90
N ASP A 661 -7.90 -12.93 17.66
CA ASP A 661 -7.52 -14.26 17.18
C ASP A 661 -5.99 -14.44 17.23
N VAL A 662 -5.23 -13.47 16.69
CA VAL A 662 -3.76 -13.50 16.71
C VAL A 662 -3.21 -13.42 18.14
N LYS A 663 -3.77 -12.55 18.99
CA LYS A 663 -3.41 -12.46 20.42
C LYS A 663 -3.61 -13.81 21.10
N SER A 664 -4.74 -14.48 20.82
CA SER A 664 -5.08 -15.75 21.43
C SER A 664 -4.09 -16.87 21.08
N VAL A 665 -3.57 -16.88 19.84
CA VAL A 665 -2.55 -17.83 19.36
C VAL A 665 -1.17 -17.53 19.94
N LEU A 666 -0.78 -16.26 20.02
CA LEU A 666 0.50 -15.86 20.62
C LEU A 666 0.58 -16.14 22.13
N GLN A 667 -0.57 -16.24 22.80
CA GLN A 667 -0.71 -16.64 24.21
C GLN A 667 -0.91 -18.14 24.40
N ASP A 668 -0.98 -18.93 23.33
CA ASP A 668 -1.16 -20.38 23.40
C ASP A 668 0.15 -21.04 23.89
N PRO A 669 0.14 -21.75 25.04
CA PRO A 669 1.33 -22.42 25.55
C PRO A 669 1.77 -23.60 24.67
N GLU A 670 0.91 -24.14 23.82
CA GLU A 670 1.26 -25.21 22.87
C GLU A 670 1.92 -24.67 21.59
N LEU A 671 2.11 -23.35 21.46
CA LEU A 671 2.76 -22.75 20.30
C LEU A 671 4.28 -23.01 20.30
N ASN A 672 4.72 -23.92 19.43
CA ASN A 672 6.14 -24.28 19.32
C ASN A 672 7.01 -23.10 18.83
N LEU A 673 8.28 -23.10 19.21
CA LEU A 673 9.26 -22.05 18.83
C LEU A 673 9.28 -21.78 17.31
N LEU A 674 9.30 -22.83 16.48
CA LEU A 674 9.29 -22.69 15.02
C LEU A 674 7.99 -22.06 14.50
N GLN A 675 6.85 -22.39 15.11
CA GLN A 675 5.55 -21.81 14.75
C GLN A 675 5.50 -20.34 15.14
N ARG A 676 6.04 -20.00 16.33
CA ARG A 676 6.16 -18.62 16.82
C ARG A 676 7.05 -17.77 15.92
N CYS A 677 8.24 -18.28 15.56
CA CYS A 677 9.14 -17.57 14.65
C CYS A 677 8.47 -17.29 13.30
N LEU A 678 7.83 -18.29 12.68
CA LEU A 678 7.14 -18.09 11.41
C LEU A 678 5.97 -17.11 11.53
N LEU A 679 5.17 -17.21 12.60
CA LEU A 679 4.04 -16.31 12.84
C LEU A 679 4.49 -14.86 12.99
N VAL A 680 5.53 -14.60 13.78
CA VAL A 680 6.06 -13.25 13.98
C VAL A 680 6.66 -12.71 12.67
N SER A 681 7.40 -13.52 11.91
CA SER A 681 7.92 -13.10 10.60
C SER A 681 6.80 -12.72 9.62
N ARG A 682 5.67 -13.44 9.63
CA ARG A 682 4.47 -13.07 8.84
C ARG A 682 3.85 -11.76 9.29
N LEU A 683 3.72 -11.55 10.60
CA LEU A 683 3.16 -10.31 11.15
C LEU A 683 4.04 -9.09 10.84
N PHE A 684 5.36 -9.26 10.87
CA PHE A 684 6.31 -8.21 10.52
C PHE A 684 6.40 -7.95 9.01
N GLY A 685 6.07 -8.93 8.16
CA GLY A 685 6.26 -8.77 6.71
C GLY A 685 7.71 -9.00 6.26
N ASP A 686 8.52 -9.68 7.07
CA ASP A 686 9.93 -9.92 6.77
C ASP A 686 10.08 -11.13 5.81
N GLU A 687 10.15 -10.86 4.50
CA GLU A 687 10.23 -11.91 3.46
C GLU A 687 11.41 -12.88 3.67
N SER A 688 12.58 -12.35 4.04
CA SER A 688 13.78 -13.17 4.22
C SER A 688 13.67 -14.12 5.42
N ASP A 689 13.05 -13.67 6.52
CA ASP A 689 12.78 -14.50 7.68
C ASP A 689 11.73 -15.56 7.35
N LEU A 690 10.67 -15.17 6.63
CA LEU A 690 9.60 -16.08 6.23
C LEU A 690 10.13 -17.24 5.39
N GLN A 691 10.93 -16.95 4.36
CA GLN A 691 11.55 -17.97 3.51
C GLN A 691 12.47 -18.88 4.32
N PHE A 692 13.29 -18.31 5.21
CA PHE A 692 14.17 -19.07 6.09
C PHE A 692 13.39 -20.01 7.01
N TRP A 693 12.39 -19.51 7.74
CA TRP A 693 11.65 -20.30 8.72
C TRP A 693 10.73 -21.34 8.08
N ASN A 694 10.18 -21.08 6.89
CA ASN A 694 9.44 -22.09 6.12
C ASN A 694 10.34 -23.31 5.80
N VAL A 695 11.53 -23.07 5.23
CA VAL A 695 12.48 -24.12 4.86
C VAL A 695 13.09 -24.79 6.10
N ALA A 696 13.48 -24.01 7.10
CA ALA A 696 14.08 -24.52 8.34
C ALA A 696 13.10 -25.40 9.11
N ALA A 697 11.84 -24.97 9.28
CA ALA A 697 10.86 -25.74 10.04
C ALA A 697 10.55 -27.09 9.37
N HIS A 698 10.46 -27.11 8.04
CA HIS A 698 10.28 -28.31 7.25
C HIS A 698 11.43 -29.31 7.45
N TYR A 699 12.67 -28.86 7.22
CA TYR A 699 13.83 -29.74 7.27
C TYR A 699 14.23 -30.16 8.69
N ILE A 700 14.13 -29.29 9.70
CA ILE A 700 14.37 -29.70 11.10
C ILE A 700 13.45 -30.86 11.48
N LYS A 701 12.17 -30.80 11.10
CA LYS A 701 11.20 -31.87 11.39
C LYS A 701 11.48 -33.14 10.61
N SER A 702 11.68 -33.03 9.30
CA SER A 702 11.98 -34.17 8.43
C SER A 702 13.21 -34.96 8.92
N PHE A 703 14.30 -34.27 9.28
CA PHE A 703 15.51 -34.91 9.81
C PHE A 703 15.32 -35.46 11.23
N SER A 704 14.52 -34.79 12.08
CA SER A 704 14.20 -35.30 13.43
C SER A 704 13.42 -36.62 13.37
N GLN A 705 12.40 -36.70 12.52
CA GLN A 705 11.62 -37.93 12.30
C GLN A 705 12.48 -39.06 11.73
N ALA A 706 13.35 -38.76 10.75
CA ALA A 706 14.26 -39.74 10.17
C ALA A 706 15.22 -40.33 11.23
N ARG A 707 15.72 -39.50 12.17
CA ARG A 707 16.56 -39.98 13.28
C ARG A 707 15.79 -40.91 14.23
N GLN A 708 14.55 -40.56 14.60
CA GLN A 708 13.73 -41.38 15.49
C GLN A 708 13.45 -42.79 14.93
N LEU A 709 13.26 -42.91 13.61
CA LEU A 709 13.09 -44.20 12.92
C LEU A 709 14.38 -45.04 12.84
N SER A 710 15.55 -44.42 13.02
CA SER A 710 16.86 -45.09 12.87
C SER A 710 17.44 -45.67 14.16
N VAL A 711 16.84 -45.41 15.32
CA VAL A 711 17.28 -45.96 16.61
C VAL A 711 16.71 -47.38 16.79
N PRO A 712 17.53 -48.44 16.83
CA PRO A 712 17.04 -49.77 17.16
C PRO A 712 16.63 -49.81 18.63
N THR A 713 15.36 -50.10 18.91
CA THR A 713 14.87 -50.34 20.28
C THR A 713 15.56 -51.59 20.86
N PRO A 714 16.21 -51.50 22.03
CA PRO A 714 16.69 -52.67 22.75
C PRO A 714 15.49 -53.29 23.48
N ASP A 715 14.72 -54.11 22.77
CA ASP A 715 14.03 -55.31 23.30
C ASP A 715 13.07 -55.85 22.24
N GLY A 716 13.14 -57.16 22.01
CA GLY A 716 12.34 -57.90 21.04
C GLY A 716 10.86 -58.00 21.42
N GLN A 717 10.14 -56.88 21.40
CA GLN A 717 8.68 -56.86 21.35
C GLN A 717 8.24 -56.29 20.00
N THR A 718 7.62 -57.16 19.20
CA THR A 718 6.85 -56.79 18.01
C THR A 718 5.80 -55.75 18.41
N GLN A 719 5.98 -54.51 17.97
CA GLN A 719 4.89 -53.53 18.00
C GLN A 719 3.74 -54.02 17.11
N PRO A 720 2.48 -53.78 17.48
CA PRO A 720 1.37 -54.08 16.58
C PRO A 720 1.50 -53.21 15.34
N GLU A 721 1.33 -53.82 14.16
CA GLU A 721 1.19 -53.15 12.87
C GLU A 721 -0.01 -52.19 12.91
N CYS A 722 0.17 -51.00 13.47
CA CYS A 722 -0.69 -49.87 13.19
C CYS A 722 -0.09 -49.13 12.01
N SER A 723 -0.52 -49.55 10.82
CA SER A 723 -0.30 -48.92 9.53
C SER A 723 -0.92 -47.52 9.50
N GLN A 724 -0.28 -46.55 10.14
CA GLN A 724 -0.39 -45.15 9.74
C GLN A 724 0.88 -44.82 8.98
N SER A 725 0.84 -45.04 7.67
CA SER A 725 1.74 -44.37 6.74
C SER A 725 1.62 -42.86 7.00
N THR A 726 2.54 -42.29 7.79
CA THR A 726 2.62 -40.85 8.00
C THR A 726 2.99 -40.21 6.67
N THR A 727 1.94 -39.84 5.92
CA THR A 727 2.02 -39.16 4.63
C THR A 727 2.94 -37.96 4.77
N GLN A 728 4.13 -38.04 4.17
CA GLN A 728 5.14 -36.99 4.22
C GLN A 728 4.57 -35.73 3.59
N CYS A 729 4.45 -34.65 4.36
CA CYS A 729 4.16 -33.34 3.78
C CYS A 729 5.42 -32.82 3.10
N HIS A 730 5.30 -32.38 1.86
CA HIS A 730 6.39 -31.84 1.05
C HIS A 730 6.48 -30.32 1.19
N LEU A 731 7.67 -29.78 0.88
CA LEU A 731 7.86 -28.33 0.76
C LEU A 731 7.10 -27.80 -0.48
N ASP A 732 6.56 -26.58 -0.38
CA ASP A 732 5.82 -25.96 -1.47
C ASP A 732 6.69 -25.77 -2.74
N ILE A 733 6.09 -25.96 -3.92
CA ILE A 733 6.73 -25.99 -5.24
C ILE A 733 7.54 -24.71 -5.54
N CYS A 734 7.17 -23.57 -4.98
CA CYS A 734 7.88 -22.31 -5.16
C CYS A 734 9.34 -22.33 -4.66
N HIS A 735 9.72 -23.31 -3.86
CA HIS A 735 11.10 -23.50 -3.40
C HIS A 735 11.95 -24.34 -4.37
N ASP A 736 11.38 -24.86 -5.47
CA ASP A 736 12.07 -25.50 -6.61
C ASP A 736 13.09 -26.57 -6.17
N ILE A 737 14.39 -26.34 -6.43
CA ILE A 737 15.51 -27.26 -6.11
C ILE A 737 15.60 -27.59 -4.61
N LEU A 738 15.04 -26.74 -3.75
CA LEU A 738 15.01 -26.96 -2.31
C LEU A 738 13.99 -28.03 -1.89
N CYS A 739 13.12 -28.52 -2.78
CA CYS A 739 12.22 -29.62 -2.45
C CYS A 739 12.98 -30.96 -2.34
N GLU A 740 12.33 -31.99 -1.78
CA GLU A 740 12.89 -33.34 -1.75
C GLU A 740 13.10 -33.89 -3.16
N SER A 741 14.16 -34.69 -3.36
CA SER A 741 14.52 -35.22 -4.68
C SER A 741 13.40 -35.99 -5.37
N SER A 742 12.66 -36.83 -4.61
CA SER A 742 11.56 -37.64 -5.14
C SER A 742 10.37 -36.78 -5.60
N PHE A 743 9.98 -35.79 -4.79
CA PHE A 743 8.91 -34.85 -5.12
C PHE A 743 9.32 -33.95 -6.30
N PHE A 744 10.54 -33.44 -6.27
CA PHE A 744 11.10 -32.62 -7.34
C PHE A 744 11.15 -33.36 -8.68
N GLN A 745 11.63 -34.61 -8.70
CA GLN A 745 11.69 -35.42 -9.93
C GLN A 745 10.29 -35.65 -10.52
N ARG A 746 9.28 -35.95 -9.69
CA ARG A 746 7.88 -36.10 -10.15
C ARG A 746 7.33 -34.81 -10.74
N PHE A 747 7.56 -33.67 -10.09
CA PHE A 747 7.16 -32.37 -10.61
C PHE A 747 7.82 -32.06 -11.96
N GLN A 748 9.13 -32.36 -12.13
CA GLN A 748 9.79 -32.20 -13.42
C GLN A 748 9.22 -33.14 -14.49
N LEU A 749 8.82 -34.37 -14.15
CA LEU A 749 8.14 -35.28 -15.06
C LEU A 749 6.78 -34.75 -15.53
N GLU A 750 5.98 -34.19 -14.62
CA GLU A 750 4.69 -33.57 -14.95
C GLU A 750 4.87 -32.38 -15.91
N ARG A 751 5.90 -31.55 -15.68
CA ARG A 751 6.26 -30.46 -16.60
C ARG A 751 6.57 -30.96 -18.00
N VAL A 752 7.38 -32.02 -18.11
CA VAL A 752 7.74 -32.60 -19.42
C VAL A 752 6.53 -33.24 -20.09
N HIS A 753 5.64 -33.87 -19.33
CA HIS A 753 4.42 -34.44 -19.90
C HIS A 753 3.48 -33.37 -20.46
N LEU A 754 3.35 -32.24 -19.76
CA LEU A 754 2.58 -31.09 -20.24
C LEU A 754 3.19 -30.50 -21.52
N GLN A 755 4.52 -30.43 -21.59
CA GLN A 755 5.27 -30.02 -22.78
C GLN A 755 5.07 -31.01 -23.95
N GLU A 756 5.05 -32.30 -23.65
CA GLU A 756 4.90 -33.39 -24.62
C GLU A 756 3.56 -33.35 -25.35
N VAL A 757 2.47 -33.09 -24.62
CA VAL A 757 1.10 -33.00 -25.17
C VAL A 757 0.98 -31.86 -26.19
N LYS A 758 1.72 -30.76 -25.97
CA LYS A 758 1.61 -29.57 -26.82
C LYS A 758 2.65 -29.52 -27.95
N ARG A 759 3.53 -30.50 -28.13
CA ARG A 759 4.58 -30.48 -29.18
C ARG A 759 4.02 -30.14 -30.57
N SER A 760 4.61 -29.14 -31.23
CA SER A 760 4.24 -28.72 -32.59
C SER A 760 5.38 -28.84 -33.59
N SER A 761 6.64 -28.85 -33.13
CA SER A 761 7.83 -28.91 -33.97
C SER A 761 8.73 -30.09 -33.60
N TYR A 762 9.60 -30.47 -34.54
CA TYR A 762 10.65 -31.45 -34.28
C TYR A 762 11.59 -31.00 -33.14
N GLU A 763 11.89 -29.70 -33.05
CA GLU A 763 12.74 -29.18 -31.98
C GLU A 763 12.11 -29.37 -30.59
N HIS A 764 10.78 -29.23 -30.47
CA HIS A 764 10.07 -29.52 -29.21
C HIS A 764 10.15 -31.00 -28.87
N THR A 765 9.99 -31.87 -29.88
CA THR A 765 10.12 -33.33 -29.70
C THR A 765 11.53 -33.71 -29.24
N LYS A 766 12.56 -33.13 -29.86
CA LYS A 766 13.96 -33.33 -29.46
C LYS A 766 14.21 -32.88 -28.02
N LYS A 767 13.76 -31.68 -27.63
CA LYS A 767 13.92 -31.15 -26.26
C LYS A 767 13.19 -32.00 -25.22
N CYS A 768 11.96 -32.44 -25.50
CA CYS A 768 11.20 -33.33 -24.63
C CYS A 768 11.91 -34.68 -24.46
N ALA A 769 12.35 -35.30 -25.56
CA ALA A 769 13.11 -36.55 -25.53
C ALA A 769 14.42 -36.39 -24.74
N ASP A 770 15.14 -35.28 -24.92
CA ASP A 770 16.37 -35.01 -24.18
C ASP A 770 16.12 -34.85 -22.66
N GLN A 771 15.04 -34.16 -22.26
CA GLN A 771 14.66 -34.02 -20.85
C GLN A 771 14.22 -35.36 -20.24
N LEU A 772 13.43 -36.17 -20.95
CA LEU A 772 13.04 -37.52 -20.49
C LEU A 772 14.25 -38.43 -20.26
N LEU A 773 15.26 -38.36 -21.14
CA LEU A 773 16.50 -39.12 -20.96
C LEU A 773 17.26 -38.69 -19.70
N LEU A 774 17.29 -37.40 -19.38
CA LEU A 774 17.90 -36.91 -18.12
C LEU A 774 17.08 -37.29 -16.88
N LEU A 775 15.74 -37.35 -16.99
CA LEU A 775 14.83 -37.79 -15.93
C LEU A 775 14.84 -39.31 -15.72
N GLY A 776 15.43 -40.08 -16.65
CA GLY A 776 15.52 -41.54 -16.59
C GLY A 776 14.37 -42.31 -17.22
N GLN A 777 13.46 -41.63 -17.95
CA GLN A 777 12.34 -42.25 -18.68
C GLN A 777 12.80 -42.65 -20.08
N THR A 778 13.65 -43.67 -20.17
CA THR A 778 14.26 -44.11 -21.44
C THR A 778 13.24 -44.64 -22.43
N ASP A 779 12.23 -45.37 -21.96
CA ASP A 779 11.25 -46.02 -22.84
C ASP A 779 10.39 -45.00 -23.58
N ARG A 780 9.86 -43.99 -22.86
CA ARG A 780 9.10 -42.91 -23.48
C ARG A 780 9.96 -42.05 -24.39
N ALA A 781 11.20 -41.76 -23.99
CA ALA A 781 12.12 -41.00 -24.83
C ALA A 781 12.43 -41.73 -26.16
N VAL A 782 12.59 -43.05 -26.14
CA VAL A 782 12.79 -43.86 -27.35
C VAL A 782 11.57 -43.80 -28.26
N GLN A 783 10.35 -43.88 -27.69
CA GLN A 783 9.12 -43.72 -28.46
C GLN A 783 9.09 -42.36 -29.19
N LEU A 784 9.40 -41.26 -28.48
CA LEU A 784 9.45 -39.92 -29.08
C LEU A 784 10.50 -39.78 -30.18
N LEU A 785 11.67 -40.43 -30.05
CA LEU A 785 12.71 -40.41 -31.07
C LEU A 785 12.32 -41.18 -32.34
N LEU A 786 11.51 -42.24 -32.19
CA LEU A 786 11.01 -43.04 -33.31
C LEU A 786 9.79 -42.42 -34.01
N GLU A 787 9.12 -41.45 -33.37
CA GLU A 787 8.05 -40.64 -33.98
C GLU A 787 8.57 -39.66 -35.05
N THR A 788 9.89 -39.44 -35.13
CA THR A 788 10.49 -38.55 -36.14
C THR A 788 10.20 -39.05 -37.56
N SER A 789 9.69 -38.17 -38.43
CA SER A 789 9.39 -38.54 -39.83
C SER A 789 10.64 -38.84 -40.63
N ALA A 790 10.56 -39.80 -41.57
CA ALA A 790 11.68 -40.20 -42.43
C ALA A 790 12.20 -39.07 -43.35
N GLU A 791 11.38 -38.05 -43.60
CA GLU A 791 11.73 -36.87 -44.38
C GLU A 791 12.62 -35.89 -43.60
N ASN A 792 12.69 -36.01 -42.27
CA ASN A 792 13.48 -35.12 -41.43
C ASN A 792 14.98 -35.48 -41.53
N PRO A 793 15.88 -34.51 -41.76
CA PRO A 793 17.33 -34.74 -41.80
C PRO A 793 17.90 -35.46 -40.56
N SER A 794 17.26 -35.29 -39.40
CA SER A 794 17.70 -35.89 -38.13
C SER A 794 17.19 -37.31 -37.90
N TYR A 795 16.33 -37.85 -38.79
CA TYR A 795 15.72 -39.18 -38.65
C TYR A 795 16.76 -40.29 -38.42
N TYR A 796 17.83 -40.27 -39.21
CA TYR A 796 18.91 -41.27 -39.09
C TYR A 796 19.63 -41.16 -37.74
N CYS A 797 19.93 -39.94 -37.29
CA CYS A 797 20.58 -39.70 -36.01
C CYS A 797 19.70 -40.11 -34.82
N ASP A 798 18.39 -39.82 -34.87
CA ASP A 798 17.44 -40.16 -33.81
C ASP A 798 17.19 -41.67 -33.74
N SER A 799 17.11 -42.34 -34.89
CA SER A 799 17.01 -43.80 -34.97
C SER A 799 18.25 -44.47 -34.36
N LEU A 800 19.44 -43.95 -34.68
CA LEU A 800 20.69 -44.44 -34.06
C LEU A 800 20.75 -44.14 -32.57
N LYS A 801 20.26 -42.97 -32.13
CA LYS A 801 20.18 -42.59 -30.71
C LYS A 801 19.21 -43.50 -29.96
N ALA A 802 18.06 -43.85 -30.54
CA ALA A 802 17.11 -44.81 -29.99
C ALA A 802 17.71 -46.21 -29.87
N CYS A 803 18.44 -46.68 -30.89
CA CYS A 803 19.18 -47.95 -30.84
C CYS A 803 20.29 -47.92 -29.77
N LEU A 804 20.99 -46.80 -29.61
CA LEU A 804 22.01 -46.65 -28.58
C LEU A 804 21.38 -46.74 -27.18
N VAL A 805 20.33 -45.94 -26.91
CA VAL A 805 19.63 -45.91 -25.60
C VAL A 805 19.12 -47.29 -25.20
N THR A 806 18.57 -48.05 -26.15
CA THR A 806 18.02 -49.40 -25.90
C THR A 806 19.10 -50.48 -25.69
N THR A 807 20.33 -50.30 -26.23
CA THR A 807 21.40 -51.30 -26.18
C THR A 807 22.39 -51.12 -25.02
N ILE A 808 22.49 -49.91 -24.45
CA ILE A 808 23.38 -49.56 -23.33
C ILE A 808 23.28 -50.49 -22.10
N PRO A 809 22.12 -51.07 -21.71
CA PRO A 809 22.04 -51.94 -20.54
C PRO A 809 22.86 -53.24 -20.63
N SER A 810 23.46 -53.57 -21.79
CA SER A 810 23.91 -54.93 -22.10
C SER A 810 25.43 -55.19 -22.15
N SER A 811 26.33 -54.18 -22.21
CA SER A 811 27.78 -54.46 -22.30
C SER A 811 28.73 -53.43 -21.68
N GLY A 812 29.66 -53.90 -20.83
CA GLY A 812 30.68 -53.07 -20.17
C GLY A 812 31.69 -52.35 -21.09
N PRO A 813 32.21 -52.98 -22.17
CA PRO A 813 33.13 -52.31 -23.11
C PRO A 813 32.49 -51.09 -23.81
N SER A 814 31.19 -51.16 -24.11
CA SER A 814 30.47 -50.06 -24.76
C SER A 814 30.40 -48.80 -23.87
N GLN A 815 30.28 -48.96 -22.54
CA GLN A 815 30.24 -47.84 -21.60
C GLN A 815 31.55 -47.04 -21.59
N SER A 816 32.70 -47.72 -21.70
CA SER A 816 34.02 -47.06 -21.77
C SER A 816 34.17 -46.22 -23.04
N THR A 817 33.72 -46.74 -24.19
CA THR A 817 33.73 -46.00 -25.45
C THR A 817 32.77 -44.81 -25.40
N ILE A 818 31.56 -44.99 -24.87
CA ILE A 818 30.58 -43.90 -24.71
C ILE A 818 31.14 -42.80 -23.79
N LYS A 819 31.81 -43.17 -22.70
CA LYS A 819 32.47 -42.19 -21.81
C LYS A 819 33.52 -41.37 -22.56
N LEU A 820 34.36 -42.01 -23.38
CA LEU A 820 35.39 -41.32 -24.16
C LEU A 820 34.79 -40.37 -25.20
N VAL A 821 33.72 -40.79 -25.87
CA VAL A 821 32.99 -39.95 -26.82
C VAL A 821 32.37 -38.75 -26.11
N ALA A 822 31.74 -38.98 -24.95
CA ALA A 822 31.11 -37.94 -24.16
C ALA A 822 32.14 -36.89 -23.68
N THR A 823 33.30 -37.31 -23.18
CA THR A 823 34.34 -36.36 -22.74
C THR A 823 34.94 -35.57 -23.89
N ASN A 824 35.13 -36.19 -25.06
CA ASN A 824 35.58 -35.48 -26.26
C ASN A 824 34.54 -34.45 -26.74
N MET A 825 33.26 -34.81 -26.71
CA MET A 825 32.17 -33.88 -27.05
C MET A 825 32.11 -32.68 -26.09
N ILE A 826 32.26 -32.91 -24.78
CA ILE A 826 32.35 -31.84 -23.79
C ILE A 826 33.54 -30.91 -24.10
N ALA A 827 34.72 -31.50 -24.37
CA ALA A 827 35.91 -30.72 -24.73
C ALA A 827 35.75 -29.92 -26.04
N SER A 828 34.96 -30.42 -26.98
CA SER A 828 34.63 -29.74 -28.24
C SER A 828 33.57 -28.62 -28.11
N GLY A 829 33.05 -28.38 -26.91
CA GLY A 829 32.02 -27.36 -26.64
C GLY A 829 30.57 -27.87 -26.69
N LYS A 830 30.33 -29.16 -26.98
CA LYS A 830 28.99 -29.78 -26.99
C LYS A 830 28.64 -30.36 -25.63
N LEU A 831 28.55 -29.50 -24.62
CA LEU A 831 28.35 -29.88 -23.22
C LEU A 831 27.04 -30.67 -22.99
N ALA A 832 25.92 -30.23 -23.56
CA ALA A 832 24.59 -30.84 -23.32
C ALA A 832 24.51 -32.30 -23.78
N GLU A 833 24.99 -32.59 -24.98
CA GLU A 833 24.97 -33.94 -25.56
C GLU A 833 25.94 -34.87 -24.83
N GLY A 834 27.12 -34.36 -24.43
CA GLY A 834 28.08 -35.13 -23.64
C GLY A 834 27.57 -35.47 -22.23
N VAL A 835 26.89 -34.53 -21.57
CA VAL A 835 26.23 -34.76 -20.28
C VAL A 835 25.15 -35.85 -20.41
N GLN A 836 24.35 -35.80 -21.46
CA GLN A 836 23.31 -36.81 -21.72
C GLN A 836 23.89 -38.21 -21.89
N LEU A 837 24.98 -38.36 -22.66
CA LEU A 837 25.67 -39.65 -22.81
C LEU A 837 26.24 -40.18 -21.49
N LEU A 838 26.80 -39.30 -20.64
CA LEU A 838 27.26 -39.69 -19.30
C LEU A 838 26.11 -40.13 -18.39
N CYS A 839 24.94 -39.50 -18.48
CA CYS A 839 23.75 -39.90 -17.73
C CYS A 839 23.23 -41.27 -18.15
N LEU A 840 23.32 -41.62 -19.44
CA LEU A 840 22.89 -42.92 -19.96
C LEU A 840 23.74 -44.10 -19.47
N ILE A 841 25.03 -43.88 -19.21
CA ILE A 841 25.94 -44.91 -18.67
C ILE A 841 26.03 -44.89 -17.14
N ASP A 842 25.06 -44.27 -16.46
CA ASP A 842 25.02 -44.07 -15.01
C ASP A 842 26.29 -43.40 -14.42
N LYS A 843 26.90 -42.50 -15.19
CA LYS A 843 28.00 -41.61 -14.75
C LYS A 843 27.54 -40.16 -14.59
N ALA A 844 26.32 -39.97 -14.09
CA ALA A 844 25.72 -38.65 -13.87
C ALA A 844 26.51 -37.77 -12.87
N ALA A 845 27.25 -38.38 -11.92
CA ALA A 845 28.08 -37.63 -10.98
C ALA A 845 29.27 -36.94 -11.68
N ASP A 846 29.89 -37.62 -12.65
CA ASP A 846 30.94 -37.02 -13.50
C ASP A 846 30.35 -35.92 -14.38
N ALA A 847 29.13 -36.12 -14.90
CA ALA A 847 28.42 -35.10 -15.67
C ALA A 847 28.17 -33.81 -14.87
N CYS A 848 27.76 -33.94 -13.60
CA CYS A 848 27.60 -32.80 -12.70
C CYS A 848 28.91 -32.05 -12.45
N ARG A 849 30.05 -32.76 -12.33
CA ARG A 849 31.38 -32.13 -12.18
C ARG A 849 31.72 -31.29 -13.41
N TYR A 850 31.54 -31.84 -14.62
CA TYR A 850 31.77 -31.07 -15.84
C TYR A 850 30.88 -29.83 -15.91
N LEU A 851 29.58 -29.95 -15.62
CA LEU A 851 28.67 -28.79 -15.59
C LEU A 851 29.17 -27.69 -14.65
N GLN A 852 29.66 -28.05 -13.46
CA GLN A 852 30.21 -27.08 -12.50
C GLN A 852 31.50 -26.42 -13.00
N THR A 853 32.40 -27.16 -13.64
CA THR A 853 33.64 -26.61 -14.24
C THR A 853 33.35 -25.60 -15.34
N TYR A 854 32.30 -25.82 -16.13
CA TYR A 854 31.86 -24.90 -17.19
C TYR A 854 30.92 -23.79 -16.71
N GLY A 855 30.68 -23.65 -15.40
CA GLY A 855 29.87 -22.57 -14.82
C GLY A 855 28.36 -22.80 -14.83
N GLU A 856 27.88 -23.96 -15.27
CA GLU A 856 26.46 -24.34 -15.36
C GLU A 856 25.91 -24.90 -14.03
N TRP A 857 26.06 -24.12 -12.95
CA TRP A 857 25.75 -24.56 -11.57
C TRP A 857 24.28 -24.92 -11.33
N ASN A 858 23.33 -24.14 -11.87
CA ASN A 858 21.90 -24.42 -11.70
C ASN A 858 21.50 -25.73 -12.41
N ARG A 859 22.09 -26.01 -13.58
CA ARG A 859 21.85 -27.24 -14.35
C ARG A 859 22.48 -28.45 -13.65
N ALA A 860 23.66 -28.29 -13.04
CA ALA A 860 24.28 -29.32 -12.22
C ALA A 860 23.42 -29.66 -10.98
N ALA A 861 22.89 -28.64 -10.28
CA ALA A 861 22.01 -28.83 -9.13
C ALA A 861 20.69 -29.52 -9.51
N TRP A 862 20.09 -29.13 -10.64
CA TRP A 862 18.89 -29.79 -11.18
C TRP A 862 19.15 -31.27 -11.49
N LEU A 863 20.23 -31.57 -12.22
CA LEU A 863 20.59 -32.94 -12.59
C LEU A 863 20.88 -33.81 -11.36
N ALA A 864 21.57 -33.24 -10.37
CA ALA A 864 21.87 -33.90 -9.11
C ALA A 864 20.60 -34.31 -8.36
N LYS A 865 19.59 -33.43 -8.30
CA LYS A 865 18.31 -33.73 -7.63
C LYS A 865 17.48 -34.77 -8.36
N VAL A 866 17.58 -34.83 -9.68
CA VAL A 866 16.76 -35.72 -10.53
C VAL A 866 17.34 -37.13 -10.62
N ARG A 867 18.66 -37.28 -10.79
CA ARG A 867 19.28 -38.55 -11.22
C ARG A 867 20.23 -39.17 -10.19
N LEU A 868 20.86 -38.37 -9.32
CA LEU A 868 21.84 -38.89 -8.38
C LEU A 868 21.19 -39.46 -7.12
N ASN A 869 21.90 -40.37 -6.47
CA ASN A 869 21.56 -40.80 -5.12
C ASN A 869 21.69 -39.62 -4.12
N PRO A 870 20.99 -39.65 -2.97
CA PRO A 870 20.99 -38.54 -2.02
C PRO A 870 22.39 -38.13 -1.53
N THR A 871 23.32 -39.08 -1.43
CA THR A 871 24.71 -38.85 -1.00
C THR A 871 25.52 -38.06 -2.03
N GLU A 872 25.53 -38.49 -3.30
CA GLU A 872 26.23 -37.79 -4.37
C GLU A 872 25.58 -36.44 -4.68
N ALA A 873 24.25 -36.38 -4.63
CA ALA A 873 23.51 -35.13 -4.78
C ALA A 873 23.90 -34.11 -3.70
N SER A 874 24.06 -34.55 -2.45
CA SER A 874 24.51 -33.70 -1.35
C SER A 874 25.88 -33.07 -1.63
N ASP A 875 26.83 -33.85 -2.16
CA ASP A 875 28.18 -33.34 -2.44
C ASP A 875 28.24 -32.36 -3.62
N VAL A 876 27.35 -32.51 -4.61
CA VAL A 876 27.18 -31.52 -5.69
C VAL A 876 26.60 -30.22 -5.12
N LEU A 877 25.58 -30.32 -4.27
CA LEU A 877 24.89 -29.16 -3.70
C LEU A 877 25.72 -28.42 -2.64
N LYS A 878 26.59 -29.11 -1.87
CA LYS A 878 27.56 -28.46 -0.96
C LYS A 878 28.52 -27.56 -1.72
N ARG A 879 29.08 -28.05 -2.83
CA ARG A 879 29.96 -27.27 -3.72
C ARG A 879 29.21 -26.09 -4.35
N TRP A 880 27.93 -26.27 -4.68
CA TRP A 880 27.09 -25.17 -5.14
C TRP A 880 26.86 -24.11 -4.05
N ALA A 881 26.60 -24.51 -2.80
CA ALA A 881 26.47 -23.59 -1.67
C ALA A 881 27.77 -22.80 -1.42
N GLU A 882 28.94 -23.43 -1.53
CA GLU A 882 30.24 -22.76 -1.45
C GLU A 882 30.43 -21.74 -2.58
N TYR A 883 30.05 -22.09 -3.81
CA TYR A 883 30.04 -21.16 -4.95
C TYR A 883 29.11 -19.96 -4.72
N LEU A 884 27.90 -20.19 -4.20
CA LEU A 884 26.96 -19.12 -3.85
C LEU A 884 27.51 -18.18 -2.77
N CYS A 885 28.31 -18.70 -1.83
CA CYS A 885 28.99 -17.94 -0.79
C CYS A 885 30.25 -17.19 -1.29
N SER A 886 30.76 -17.51 -2.49
CA SER A 886 31.94 -16.86 -3.04
C SER A 886 31.72 -15.36 -3.23
N SER A 887 32.78 -14.56 -3.11
CA SER A 887 32.71 -13.09 -3.24
C SER A 887 32.20 -12.62 -4.61
N GLN A 888 32.29 -13.47 -5.65
CA GLN A 888 31.81 -13.15 -7.00
C GLN A 888 30.28 -13.22 -7.11
N VAL A 889 29.63 -14.11 -6.35
CA VAL A 889 28.18 -14.36 -6.46
C VAL A 889 27.43 -13.72 -5.28
N ASN A 890 27.98 -13.83 -4.07
CA ASN A 890 27.46 -13.25 -2.83
C ASN A 890 25.97 -13.54 -2.53
N GLN A 891 25.44 -14.69 -2.94
CA GLN A 891 24.06 -15.13 -2.67
C GLN A 891 23.99 -15.98 -1.39
N LYS A 892 24.48 -15.43 -0.27
CA LYS A 892 24.60 -16.15 1.01
C LYS A 892 23.25 -16.61 1.57
N SER A 893 22.17 -15.84 1.38
CA SER A 893 20.81 -16.21 1.80
C SER A 893 20.34 -17.50 1.10
N LYS A 894 20.53 -17.60 -0.22
CA LYS A 894 20.22 -18.80 -1.00
C LYS A 894 21.09 -19.98 -0.60
N ALA A 895 22.38 -19.74 -0.31
CA ALA A 895 23.29 -20.78 0.18
C ALA A 895 22.82 -21.37 1.53
N ILE A 896 22.33 -20.54 2.45
CA ILE A 896 21.76 -21.00 3.72
C ILE A 896 20.57 -21.93 3.48
N LEU A 897 19.65 -21.59 2.58
CA LEU A 897 18.50 -22.44 2.26
C LEU A 897 18.93 -23.79 1.67
N VAL A 898 19.95 -23.80 0.80
CA VAL A 898 20.51 -25.05 0.27
C VAL A 898 21.11 -25.88 1.41
N LEU A 899 21.90 -25.29 2.30
CA LEU A 899 22.49 -26.02 3.43
C LEU A 899 21.43 -26.58 4.41
N LEU A 900 20.32 -25.88 4.61
CA LEU A 900 19.17 -26.38 5.36
C LEU A 900 18.58 -27.65 4.71
N SER A 901 18.40 -27.64 3.39
CA SER A 901 17.89 -28.82 2.65
C SER A 901 18.80 -30.04 2.72
N LEU A 902 20.10 -29.82 3.00
CA LEU A 902 21.11 -30.86 3.15
C LEU A 902 21.30 -31.33 4.61
N GLY A 903 20.58 -30.73 5.56
CA GLY A 903 20.75 -31.02 6.98
C GLY A 903 22.06 -30.54 7.60
N CYS A 904 22.75 -29.58 6.97
CA CYS A 904 24.02 -29.02 7.47
C CYS A 904 23.79 -27.92 8.51
N PHE A 905 23.04 -28.22 9.59
CA PHE A 905 22.54 -27.24 10.55
C PHE A 905 23.65 -26.45 11.27
N GLN A 906 24.78 -27.07 11.60
CA GLN A 906 25.92 -26.38 12.23
C GLN A 906 26.46 -25.25 11.35
N LYS A 907 26.74 -25.53 10.06
CA LYS A 907 27.23 -24.53 9.10
C LYS A 907 26.22 -23.38 8.91
N VAL A 908 24.93 -23.69 8.94
CA VAL A 908 23.88 -22.66 8.87
C VAL A 908 23.95 -21.73 10.09
N GLY A 909 24.10 -22.28 11.30
CA GLY A 909 24.29 -21.50 12.52
C GLY A 909 25.53 -20.60 12.46
N GLU A 910 26.67 -21.13 12.00
CA GLU A 910 27.92 -20.39 11.81
C GLU A 910 27.75 -19.24 10.80
N MET A 911 27.09 -19.50 9.67
CA MET A 911 26.84 -18.48 8.65
C MET A 911 25.92 -17.37 9.18
N LEU A 912 24.81 -17.71 9.83
CA LEU A 912 23.88 -16.73 10.40
C LEU A 912 24.58 -15.83 11.43
N HIS A 913 25.39 -16.43 12.31
CA HIS A 913 26.18 -15.69 13.29
C HIS A 913 27.21 -14.77 12.62
N SER A 914 27.96 -15.27 11.61
CA SER A 914 28.94 -14.47 10.86
C SER A 914 28.32 -13.29 10.11
N MET A 915 27.06 -13.44 9.68
CA MET A 915 26.26 -12.38 9.03
C MET A 915 25.61 -11.42 10.03
N ARG A 916 25.85 -11.59 11.34
CA ARG A 916 25.27 -10.80 12.45
C ARG A 916 23.74 -10.90 12.59
N TYR A 917 23.13 -11.96 12.07
CA TYR A 917 21.73 -12.28 12.35
C TYR A 917 21.62 -13.02 13.68
N PHE A 918 21.96 -12.34 14.77
CA PHE A 918 22.13 -12.94 16.11
C PHE A 918 20.82 -13.55 16.65
N ASP A 919 19.70 -12.87 16.43
CA ASP A 919 18.37 -13.34 16.78
C ASP A 919 18.00 -14.63 16.04
N ARG A 920 18.11 -14.61 14.70
CA ARG A 920 17.80 -15.77 13.86
C ARG A 920 18.75 -16.93 14.17
N ALA A 921 20.04 -16.68 14.40
CA ALA A 921 21.03 -17.70 14.74
C ALA A 921 20.72 -18.38 16.07
N ALA A 922 20.48 -17.62 17.13
CA ALA A 922 20.21 -18.16 18.47
C ALA A 922 18.90 -18.97 18.51
N LEU A 923 17.81 -18.42 17.95
CA LEU A 923 16.53 -19.12 17.88
C LEU A 923 16.59 -20.39 17.02
N PHE A 924 17.35 -20.36 15.91
CA PHE A 924 17.54 -21.53 15.05
C PHE A 924 18.34 -22.64 15.73
N ILE A 925 19.43 -22.28 16.41
CA ILE A 925 20.25 -23.21 17.20
C ILE A 925 19.41 -23.84 18.32
N GLU A 926 18.63 -23.04 19.06
CA GLU A 926 17.72 -23.56 20.09
C GLU A 926 16.68 -24.53 19.51
N ALA A 927 16.09 -24.20 18.35
CA ALA A 927 15.17 -25.11 17.67
C ALA A 927 15.86 -26.43 17.27
N CYS A 928 17.08 -26.38 16.73
CA CYS A 928 17.82 -27.59 16.35
C CYS A 928 18.14 -28.50 17.54
N LEU A 929 18.48 -27.90 18.70
CA LEU A 929 18.72 -28.62 19.95
C LEU A 929 17.42 -29.27 20.47
N LYS A 930 16.30 -28.54 20.50
CA LYS A 930 14.99 -29.06 20.96
C LYS A 930 14.48 -30.25 20.14
N TYR A 931 14.73 -30.25 18.83
CA TYR A 931 14.32 -31.33 17.93
C TYR A 931 15.37 -32.46 17.81
N GLY A 932 16.50 -32.38 18.54
CA GLY A 932 17.54 -33.41 18.56
C GLY A 932 18.31 -33.59 17.25
N VAL A 933 18.28 -32.57 16.39
CA VAL A 933 18.94 -32.61 15.06
C VAL A 933 20.40 -32.13 15.15
N MET A 934 20.70 -31.36 16.19
CA MET A 934 22.05 -30.93 16.54
C MET A 934 22.35 -31.36 17.97
N GLU A 935 23.56 -31.86 18.21
CA GLU A 935 24.03 -32.33 19.52
C GLU A 935 25.07 -31.35 20.09
N ALA A 936 25.10 -31.25 21.43
CA ALA A 936 26.03 -30.42 22.18
C ALA A 936 27.36 -31.16 22.39
N ASN A 937 28.31 -30.94 21.47
CA ASN A 937 29.66 -31.50 21.46
C ASN A 937 30.66 -30.34 21.62
N ASP A 938 31.93 -30.62 21.94
CA ASP A 938 32.94 -29.56 22.20
C ASP A 938 33.09 -28.52 21.08
N THR A 939 32.87 -28.91 19.83
CA THR A 939 32.91 -28.01 18.66
C THR A 939 31.63 -27.16 18.54
N THR A 940 30.45 -27.76 18.74
CA THR A 940 29.17 -27.07 18.66
C THR A 940 28.91 -26.20 19.88
N ASN A 941 29.44 -26.56 21.05
CA ASN A 941 29.33 -25.77 22.29
C ASN A 941 29.95 -24.38 22.16
N LYS A 942 31.07 -24.24 21.42
CA LYS A 942 31.67 -22.92 21.14
C LYS A 942 30.73 -22.04 20.31
N LEU A 943 30.11 -22.61 19.28
CA LEU A 943 29.15 -21.90 18.44
C LEU A 943 27.87 -21.53 19.21
N ILE A 944 27.33 -22.47 19.98
CA ILE A 944 26.13 -22.28 20.83
C ILE A 944 26.39 -21.14 21.81
N GLY A 945 27.50 -21.20 22.56
CA GLY A 945 27.89 -20.16 23.51
C GLY A 945 28.07 -18.79 22.86
N ALA A 946 28.78 -18.71 21.73
CA ALA A 946 28.99 -17.46 21.01
C ALA A 946 27.68 -16.86 20.47
N ALA A 947 26.80 -17.68 19.89
CA ALA A 947 25.53 -17.24 19.34
C ALA A 947 24.56 -16.75 20.43
N PHE A 948 24.44 -17.51 21.53
CA PHE A 948 23.57 -17.15 22.65
C PHE A 948 24.06 -15.92 23.40
N SER A 949 25.38 -15.80 23.61
CA SER A 949 26.00 -14.61 24.22
C SER A 949 25.81 -13.36 23.35
N SER A 950 26.02 -13.47 22.03
CA SER A 950 25.80 -12.34 21.10
C SER A 950 24.32 -11.89 21.10
N TYR A 951 23.38 -12.83 21.18
CA TYR A 951 21.96 -12.51 21.24
C TYR A 951 21.55 -11.90 22.59
N ALA A 952 22.09 -12.41 23.70
CA ALA A 952 21.89 -11.81 25.02
C ALA A 952 22.39 -10.35 25.06
N GLY A 953 23.55 -10.07 24.46
CA GLY A 953 24.07 -8.71 24.29
C GLY A 953 23.13 -7.80 23.49
N LEU A 954 22.51 -8.33 22.43
CA LEU A 954 21.49 -7.60 21.65
C LEU A 954 20.26 -7.27 22.51
N LEU A 955 19.72 -8.25 23.25
CA LEU A 955 18.55 -8.03 24.13
C LEU A 955 18.82 -7.00 25.22
N ARG A 956 20.02 -7.04 25.80
CA ARG A 956 20.48 -6.02 26.74
C ARG A 956 20.51 -4.64 26.11
N SER A 957 21.06 -4.51 24.90
CA SER A 957 21.14 -3.23 24.19
C SER A 957 19.77 -2.62 23.88
N VAL A 958 18.74 -3.47 23.78
CA VAL A 958 17.34 -3.11 23.53
C VAL A 958 16.57 -2.91 24.84
N GLY A 959 17.18 -3.11 26.02
CA GLY A 959 16.57 -2.87 27.32
C GLY A 959 15.72 -4.02 27.89
N LEU A 960 15.78 -5.22 27.29
CA LEU A 960 15.06 -6.42 27.76
C LEU A 960 15.96 -7.27 28.68
N ARG A 961 15.99 -6.92 29.97
CA ARG A 961 16.92 -7.49 30.96
C ARG A 961 16.69 -8.97 31.24
N GLU A 962 15.46 -9.38 31.53
CA GLU A 962 15.13 -10.78 31.84
C GLU A 962 15.47 -11.72 30.68
N GLY A 963 15.15 -11.30 29.45
CA GLY A 963 15.52 -12.03 28.24
C GLY A 963 17.02 -12.13 28.06
N ALA A 964 17.77 -11.05 28.29
CA ALA A 964 19.23 -11.08 28.22
C ALA A 964 19.82 -12.07 29.23
N ALA A 965 19.33 -12.08 30.47
CA ALA A 965 19.78 -13.01 31.52
C ALA A 965 19.47 -14.47 31.15
N LEU A 966 18.28 -14.75 30.61
CA LEU A 966 17.91 -16.10 30.16
C LEU A 966 18.85 -16.62 29.07
N TRP A 967 19.15 -15.81 28.05
CA TRP A 967 20.05 -16.24 26.97
C TRP A 967 21.52 -16.28 27.39
N ALA A 968 21.96 -15.39 28.27
CA ALA A 968 23.31 -15.42 28.82
C ALA A 968 23.54 -16.67 29.69
N SER A 969 22.56 -17.07 30.51
CA SER A 969 22.65 -18.33 31.27
C SER A 969 22.69 -19.58 30.38
N LYS A 970 21.91 -19.60 29.28
CA LYS A 970 21.99 -20.66 28.27
C LYS A 970 23.35 -20.69 27.54
N ALA A 971 24.08 -19.58 27.48
CA ALA A 971 25.38 -19.51 26.81
C ALA A 971 26.52 -20.15 27.62
N GLY A 972 26.29 -20.51 28.89
CA GLY A 972 27.32 -21.06 29.78
C GLY A 972 28.46 -20.08 30.00
N GLY A 973 29.71 -20.55 29.98
CA GLY A 973 30.90 -19.73 30.23
C GLY A 973 31.08 -18.52 29.30
N ALA A 974 30.49 -18.54 28.10
CA ALA A 974 30.52 -17.39 27.18
C ALA A 974 29.56 -16.24 27.58
N GLY A 975 28.65 -16.49 28.52
CA GLY A 975 27.66 -15.52 29.02
C GLY A 975 27.90 -15.06 30.46
N GLU A 976 28.91 -15.59 31.16
CA GLU A 976 29.20 -15.25 32.56
C GLU A 976 29.46 -13.75 32.77
N GLU A 977 30.30 -13.14 31.92
CA GLU A 977 30.58 -11.70 31.95
C GLU A 977 29.32 -10.86 31.77
N LEU A 978 28.45 -11.23 30.82
CA LEU A 978 27.17 -10.55 30.60
C LEU A 978 26.20 -10.71 31.79
N LEU A 979 26.18 -11.89 32.44
CA LEU A 979 25.36 -12.10 33.64
C LEU A 979 25.87 -11.24 34.79
N GLU A 980 27.18 -11.21 35.03
CA GLU A 980 27.78 -10.36 36.06
C GLU A 980 27.45 -8.88 35.83
N GLU A 981 27.57 -8.38 34.60
CA GLU A 981 27.20 -7.00 34.25
C GLU A 981 25.71 -6.70 34.46
N LEU A 982 24.82 -7.66 34.17
CA LEU A 982 23.38 -7.50 34.39
C LEU A 982 23.04 -7.43 35.88
N PHE A 983 23.65 -8.29 36.72
CA PHE A 983 23.39 -8.34 38.17
C PHE A 983 24.15 -7.28 38.98
N GLN A 984 25.29 -6.76 38.51
CA GLN A 984 26.03 -5.69 39.22
C GLN A 984 25.23 -4.38 39.31
N ASN A 985 24.33 -4.10 38.36
CA ASN A 985 23.44 -2.93 38.40
C ASN A 985 22.30 -3.02 39.44
N GLU A 986 22.15 -4.13 40.17
CA GLU A 986 21.24 -4.21 41.34
C GLU A 986 21.85 -3.62 42.62
N GLY A 987 23.18 -3.47 42.68
CA GLY A 987 23.90 -3.11 43.91
C GLY A 987 24.18 -1.62 44.14
N SER A 988 23.94 -0.74 43.16
CA SER A 988 24.30 0.68 43.24
C SER A 988 23.10 1.63 43.10
N GLY A 989 21.93 1.20 43.56
CA GLY A 989 20.70 2.01 43.60
C GLY A 989 20.52 2.74 44.93
N SER A 990 21.38 3.70 45.25
CA SER A 990 21.03 4.79 46.18
C SER A 990 21.79 6.06 45.83
N ASP A 991 21.03 7.08 45.44
CA ASP A 991 21.39 8.50 45.31
C ASP A 991 22.52 8.89 44.35
N VAL A 992 22.18 9.12 43.08
CA VAL A 992 22.80 10.22 42.32
C VAL A 992 21.72 10.96 41.51
N SER A 993 21.57 12.25 41.80
CA SER A 993 20.70 13.23 41.15
C SER A 993 20.98 13.39 39.64
N PRO A 994 19.97 13.76 38.81
CA PRO A 994 20.17 13.94 37.38
C PRO A 994 20.85 15.30 37.12
N GLY A 995 22.11 15.26 36.69
CA GLY A 995 22.86 16.43 36.28
C GLY A 995 23.96 16.05 35.28
N GLU A 996 23.74 16.43 34.03
CA GLU A 996 24.77 16.64 32.99
C GLU A 996 25.62 15.45 32.53
N GLU A 997 25.08 14.62 31.63
CA GLU A 997 25.90 13.97 30.58
C GLU A 997 25.18 13.94 29.22
N GLU A 998 24.86 15.13 28.69
CA GLU A 998 24.68 15.32 27.24
C GLU A 998 25.93 16.01 26.68
N LYS A 999 26.90 15.21 26.22
CA LYS A 999 27.88 15.53 25.16
C LYS A 999 28.94 14.43 25.09
N LYS A 1000 28.68 13.39 24.29
CA LYS A 1000 29.66 12.63 23.47
C LYS A 1000 29.05 11.32 22.96
N SER A 1001 28.20 11.40 21.93
CA SER A 1001 27.95 10.27 21.01
C SER A 1001 27.31 10.75 19.71
N SER A 1002 27.85 11.83 19.14
CA SER A 1002 27.57 12.25 17.78
C SER A 1002 28.88 12.27 17.00
N LEU A 1003 29.32 11.10 16.53
CA LEU A 1003 30.30 10.95 15.44
C LEU A 1003 30.36 9.47 15.04
N GLY A 1004 29.91 9.15 13.82
CA GLY A 1004 30.35 7.94 13.12
C GLY A 1004 29.29 6.91 12.74
N VAL A 1005 28.24 7.30 12.01
CA VAL A 1005 27.66 6.41 10.99
C VAL A 1005 27.49 7.23 9.72
N THR A 1006 28.58 7.30 8.97
CA THR A 1006 28.57 7.73 7.57
C THR A 1006 27.81 6.70 6.74
N GLU A 1007 26.88 7.24 5.97
CA GLU A 1007 26.26 6.68 4.78
C GLU A 1007 27.23 5.79 3.96
N SER A 1008 26.77 4.60 3.63
CA SER A 1008 27.03 4.01 2.31
C SER A 1008 25.72 3.41 1.83
N LEU A 1009 25.16 4.06 0.82
CA LEU A 1009 24.17 3.51 -0.11
C LEU A 1009 24.70 2.23 -0.78
#